data_AF-A0A9W9SJ07-F1
#
_entry.id   AF-A0A9W9SJ07-F1
#
_cell.length_a   1.000
_cell.length_b   1.000
_cell.length_c   1.000
_cell.angle_alpha   90.00
_cell.angle_beta   90.00
_cell.angle_gamma   90.00
#
_symmetry.space_group_name_H-M   'P 1'
#
loop_
_entity.id
_entity.type
_entity.pdbx_description
1 polymer ?
#
loop_
_entity_poly.entity_id
_entity_poly.type
_entity_poly.pdbx_seq_one_letter_code
_entity_poly.pdbx_strand_id
1 'polypeptide(L)'
;MRIADLNDLSKQPPNDKPSHIPSLDTVNMSDAGEVVAVNSILPKDVNEGSVLLFNKWSYEDVEIRDISLTDYIQIRQPVYLSHTAGRYAAKRFRKAQCPIIERLTNSLMMNGRNSGKKLMAMRIVSHAFDIIHIMTDQNPIQVAVDAIVNCGPREDSTRIGSAGTVRRQAVDVSPLRRVNQSISLLTIGARESSFRSIKSIAECLAEELINAAKGSSNSYAIKKKDELERVAKSNRATFKWTLESLIDTTKKSFGPPPTFVNWDQPPSTTHHFYSQPVKMVKRKLGALEKVEADLPNLQHKIRRDPKSYIEDFRAQHYQYESHREIFMAAPSAATDTGIISLRELIDFISHVADAYPEILKDFPQQLIDMLMQHHLVLEPELREKLVGSLVLLKKKDLLDSATLLQTLFPILISTPSKTLRALLFQKILSELRTANTKTKNHKLNRTMQTVLFNLVSSDRTSSKALWAIKLVRELWKRQIWTDAKTVEIMKEASLSENEKVIIGGVRFFLGGDKEREEAEDESSDDDAVDVGRIKHQLGINKKTKKKARVAEKALTTHKKKEKKKNQPHALNFSALHLLHDPQGFADTLFTRHLQSSKAKLNLENKLVVLQLVSRLVGLHKLHIMPLYSYFQKFLTPRQPSVTSFLASLAQATHDLVPPDVLEPLVQKIANEFVSEASAGEVATAGMNAIREICVRQPLAMNETLLQDLVMYKKSKDKGVMMASKGLLSLYRDVGASMLKKRDRGKEASMGLRAGDKLGKRFGEQESGGIEGLELLEKWKEEERRKRRREMGLPSDGEDDEEDDEETNWAAWNVEDDEDSDDSGDWVNVQSDVEIDLSDSEDEDKNKNKAPPNKKAKQDEDTKKDAAADAETAFSKLATTKILTPADLAKLAELRAEAAVGAALPGSKSRHAQSTTRHSDDPLTAEEIEGLARLSAAKQTREERIAHAREGKLDRSEHKSKEAKRKERKEEQGKSTTNKEKARRKNFLMTIGKARSKNKRSLVETRAVLKAHHDRQKRGGKRGNLGN
;
A
#
# COMPACT_ATOMS: atom_id res chain seq x y z
N MET A 1 4.10 -5.45 63.56
CA MET A 1 4.64 -5.98 64.84
C MET A 1 4.38 -7.48 64.87
N ARG A 2 5.41 -8.30 65.18
CA ARG A 2 5.37 -9.78 65.43
C ARG A 2 4.87 -10.62 64.23
N ILE A 3 5.61 -11.55 63.61
CA ILE A 3 6.57 -12.60 64.03
C ILE A 3 5.93 -13.72 64.85
N ALA A 4 5.76 -14.90 64.26
CA ALA A 4 6.35 -16.19 64.70
C ALA A 4 5.88 -17.38 63.81
N ASP A 5 6.81 -18.26 63.44
CA ASP A 5 6.55 -19.60 62.88
C ASP A 5 6.44 -20.66 63.99
N LEU A 6 5.82 -21.82 63.72
CA LEU A 6 6.38 -23.19 63.91
C LEU A 6 5.32 -24.33 64.02
N ASN A 7 5.51 -25.32 63.13
CA ASN A 7 5.40 -26.79 63.27
C ASN A 7 4.22 -27.52 63.96
N ASP A 8 3.45 -28.22 63.11
CA ASP A 8 3.47 -29.70 62.91
C ASP A 8 3.01 -30.69 64.01
N LEU A 9 1.98 -31.51 63.68
CA LEU A 9 1.49 -32.75 64.34
C LEU A 9 0.19 -33.27 63.65
N SER A 10 -0.25 -34.54 63.77
CA SER A 10 0.29 -35.74 63.07
C SER A 10 -0.80 -36.85 62.87
N LYS A 11 -0.53 -37.86 62.01
CA LYS A 11 -1.06 -39.26 62.01
C LYS A 11 -2.56 -39.58 61.72
N GLN A 12 -2.84 -40.13 60.50
CA GLN A 12 -3.26 -41.54 60.15
C GLN A 12 -4.40 -42.31 60.89
N PRO A 13 -4.99 -43.46 60.38
CA PRO A 13 -4.90 -44.15 59.06
C PRO A 13 -6.29 -44.56 58.38
N PRO A 14 -6.70 -45.83 58.05
CA PRO A 14 -6.95 -46.28 56.64
C PRO A 14 -8.30 -47.07 56.34
N ASN A 15 -8.35 -47.77 55.19
CA ASN A 15 -9.32 -48.82 54.71
C ASN A 15 -10.71 -48.33 54.18
N ASP A 16 -11.35 -48.83 53.10
CA ASP A 16 -11.50 -50.19 52.54
C ASP A 16 -11.97 -50.25 51.04
N LYS A 17 -11.90 -51.44 50.43
CA LYS A 17 -12.67 -51.92 49.23
C LYS A 17 -13.61 -53.08 49.69
N PRO A 18 -14.30 -53.89 48.84
CA PRO A 18 -14.89 -53.73 47.49
C PRO A 18 -16.40 -54.15 47.40
N SER A 19 -17.09 -53.90 46.27
CA SER A 19 -18.12 -54.80 45.69
C SER A 19 -18.69 -54.29 44.34
N HIS A 20 -19.44 -55.04 43.53
CA HIS A 20 -19.19 -56.34 42.85
C HIS A 20 -20.26 -56.54 41.74
N ILE A 21 -19.89 -57.06 40.54
CA ILE A 21 -20.74 -57.69 39.46
C ILE A 21 -21.95 -56.88 38.87
N PRO A 22 -22.63 -57.33 37.77
CA PRO A 22 -22.36 -58.47 36.87
C PRO A 22 -22.28 -58.17 35.35
N SER A 23 -21.93 -59.26 34.65
CA SER A 23 -21.70 -59.55 33.22
C SER A 23 -22.97 -59.84 32.37
N LEU A 24 -22.73 -60.48 31.20
CA LEU A 24 -23.62 -61.22 30.27
C LEU A 24 -23.97 -60.45 28.97
N ASP A 25 -23.92 -61.02 27.75
CA ASP A 25 -23.30 -62.29 27.30
C ASP A 25 -23.08 -62.29 25.76
N THR A 26 -22.41 -63.32 25.22
CA THR A 26 -22.24 -63.60 23.78
C THR A 26 -23.56 -64.12 23.13
N VAL A 27 -23.76 -64.14 21.80
CA VAL A 27 -23.36 -65.25 20.88
C VAL A 27 -23.87 -65.00 19.42
N ASN A 28 -22.95 -65.14 18.44
CA ASN A 28 -23.04 -65.65 17.04
C ASN A 28 -23.86 -65.07 15.84
N MET A 29 -23.18 -65.20 14.68
CA MET A 29 -23.65 -65.49 13.29
C MET A 29 -24.42 -64.39 12.53
N SER A 30 -24.11 -64.03 11.28
CA SER A 30 -23.56 -64.81 10.15
C SER A 30 -22.90 -63.92 9.06
N ASP A 31 -22.46 -64.54 7.95
CA ASP A 31 -21.51 -64.05 6.93
C ASP A 31 -22.13 -63.25 5.75
N ALA A 32 -21.25 -62.60 4.96
CA ALA A 32 -21.37 -62.00 3.61
C ALA A 32 -21.35 -60.45 3.48
N GLY A 33 -20.41 -59.93 2.66
CA GLY A 33 -20.57 -58.63 1.99
C GLY A 33 -19.46 -57.58 2.16
N GLU A 34 -18.25 -57.90 1.69
CA GLU A 34 -17.03 -57.07 1.64
C GLU A 34 -17.19 -55.58 1.25
N VAL A 35 -16.57 -54.67 2.02
CA VAL A 35 -15.95 -53.43 1.49
C VAL A 35 -14.68 -53.09 2.27
N VAL A 36 -13.57 -52.95 1.54
CA VAL A 36 -12.21 -52.91 2.10
C VAL A 36 -11.95 -51.66 2.94
N ALA A 37 -11.78 -51.83 4.26
CA ALA A 37 -11.26 -50.81 5.16
C ALA A 37 -9.74 -50.96 5.32
N VAL A 38 -8.98 -49.90 5.03
CA VAL A 38 -7.52 -49.88 5.21
C VAL A 38 -7.19 -49.74 6.70
N ASN A 39 -6.99 -50.87 7.37
CA ASN A 39 -6.52 -50.91 8.75
C ASN A 39 -5.03 -50.50 8.82
N SER A 40 -4.74 -49.34 9.41
CA SER A 40 -3.40 -49.01 9.87
C SER A 40 -3.11 -49.73 11.19
N ILE A 41 -2.29 -50.78 11.12
CA ILE A 41 -1.83 -51.57 12.28
C ILE A 41 -1.11 -50.65 13.28
N LEU A 42 -1.52 -50.68 14.55
CA LEU A 42 -0.77 -50.07 15.65
C LEU A 42 0.49 -50.91 15.92
N PRO A 43 1.69 -50.31 16.04
CA PRO A 43 2.92 -51.04 16.34
C PRO A 43 2.89 -51.63 17.77
N LYS A 44 3.62 -52.73 17.96
CA LYS A 44 3.54 -53.58 19.17
C LYS A 44 4.24 -53.02 20.42
N ASP A 45 4.99 -51.91 20.29
CA ASP A 45 5.85 -51.39 21.35
C ASP A 45 5.14 -50.33 22.21
N VAL A 46 4.04 -50.72 22.85
CA VAL A 46 3.42 -49.92 23.91
C VAL A 46 4.07 -50.31 25.25
N ASN A 47 5.15 -49.61 25.61
CA ASN A 47 5.74 -49.75 26.95
C ASN A 47 4.73 -49.24 28.00
N GLU A 48 4.11 -50.18 28.73
CA GLU A 48 3.18 -49.91 29.83
C GLU A 48 3.92 -49.34 31.05
N GLY A 49 4.30 -48.06 30.99
CA GLY A 49 4.92 -47.38 32.13
C GLY A 49 5.28 -45.90 31.93
N SER A 50 5.79 -45.51 30.75
CA SER A 50 6.29 -44.15 30.50
C SER A 50 5.55 -43.42 29.37
N VAL A 51 5.27 -42.13 29.58
CA VAL A 51 4.53 -41.29 28.63
C VAL A 51 5.49 -40.67 27.62
N LEU A 52 5.66 -41.31 26.47
CA LEU A 52 6.53 -40.85 25.38
C LEU A 52 5.80 -39.92 24.40
N LEU A 53 6.43 -38.84 23.97
CA LEU A 53 5.91 -37.96 22.91
C LEU A 53 5.94 -38.68 21.55
N PHE A 54 4.82 -38.65 20.83
CA PHE A 54 4.59 -39.37 19.58
C PHE A 54 4.91 -40.88 19.67
N ASN A 55 4.84 -41.46 20.87
CA ASN A 55 5.25 -42.83 21.19
C ASN A 55 6.73 -43.15 20.83
N LYS A 56 7.59 -42.14 20.72
CA LYS A 56 9.01 -42.28 20.34
C LYS A 56 9.99 -41.60 21.30
N TRP A 57 9.65 -40.41 21.80
CA TRP A 57 10.61 -39.52 22.47
C TRP A 57 10.36 -39.41 23.98
N SER A 58 11.37 -39.67 24.80
CA SER A 58 11.29 -39.53 26.25
C SER A 58 11.35 -38.06 26.70
N TYR A 59 10.73 -37.77 27.84
CA TYR A 59 10.80 -36.48 28.54
C TYR A 59 11.80 -36.50 29.71
N GLU A 60 12.34 -37.66 30.08
CA GLU A 60 13.10 -37.85 31.32
C GLU A 60 14.49 -37.19 31.27
N ASP A 61 15.15 -37.21 30.11
CA ASP A 61 16.50 -36.64 29.91
C ASP A 61 16.51 -35.18 29.42
N VAL A 62 15.41 -34.44 29.57
CA VAL A 62 15.26 -33.09 28.97
C VAL A 62 15.48 -31.98 30.01
N GLU A 63 16.64 -31.33 29.93
CA GLU A 63 17.08 -30.29 30.87
C GLU A 63 17.04 -28.87 30.28
N ILE A 64 16.73 -27.88 31.14
CA ILE A 64 16.71 -26.46 30.77
C ILE A 64 17.93 -25.76 31.40
N ARG A 65 18.89 -25.36 30.57
CA ARG A 65 20.14 -24.72 31.02
C ARG A 65 19.97 -23.30 31.58
N ASP A 66 18.90 -22.59 31.21
CA ASP A 66 18.62 -21.21 31.67
C ASP A 66 17.57 -21.23 32.80
N ILE A 67 18.03 -21.05 34.04
CA ILE A 67 17.21 -21.03 35.26
C ILE A 67 16.02 -20.05 35.19
N SER A 68 16.13 -18.97 34.40
CA SER A 68 15.03 -18.00 34.25
C SER A 68 13.87 -18.49 33.39
N LEU A 69 14.06 -19.59 32.65
CA LEU A 69 13.08 -20.14 31.72
C LEU A 69 12.41 -21.43 32.24
N THR A 70 12.93 -22.03 33.32
CA THR A 70 12.45 -23.31 33.90
C THR A 70 10.94 -23.30 34.19
N ASP A 71 10.42 -22.25 34.82
CA ASP A 71 8.98 -22.12 35.14
C ASP A 71 8.09 -21.76 33.93
N TYR A 72 8.70 -21.42 32.79
CA TYR A 72 8.02 -20.90 31.60
C TYR A 72 8.04 -21.86 30.39
N ILE A 73 8.74 -22.99 30.53
CA ILE A 73 8.85 -24.10 29.56
C ILE A 73 8.34 -25.37 30.26
N GLN A 74 7.11 -25.80 29.92
CA GLN A 74 6.51 -26.98 30.54
C GLN A 74 7.02 -28.28 29.89
N ILE A 75 7.73 -29.08 30.69
CA ILE A 75 8.29 -30.41 30.35
C ILE A 75 7.80 -31.48 31.35
N ARG A 76 7.66 -31.12 32.63
CA ARG A 76 7.27 -32.00 33.76
C ARG A 76 5.89 -32.68 33.65
N GLN A 77 5.08 -32.31 32.67
CA GLN A 77 3.80 -32.95 32.36
C GLN A 77 3.92 -33.58 30.97
N PRO A 78 4.33 -34.85 30.89
CA PRO A 78 4.54 -35.51 29.61
C PRO A 78 3.20 -35.73 28.91
N VAL A 79 3.21 -35.60 27.58
CA VAL A 79 2.03 -35.79 26.74
C VAL A 79 2.38 -36.62 25.51
N TYR A 80 1.51 -37.59 25.18
CA TYR A 80 1.62 -38.43 24.00
C TYR A 80 1.53 -37.64 22.68
N LEU A 81 0.70 -36.58 22.65
CA LEU A 81 0.44 -35.76 21.47
C LEU A 81 0.47 -34.27 21.83
N SER A 82 0.92 -33.43 20.90
CA SER A 82 0.96 -31.95 21.06
C SER A 82 -0.42 -31.26 20.86
N HIS A 83 -1.50 -31.93 21.28
CA HIS A 83 -2.88 -31.47 21.21
C HIS A 83 -3.66 -31.85 22.47
N THR A 84 -3.71 -30.95 23.45
CA THR A 84 -4.42 -31.16 24.72
C THR A 84 -5.78 -30.45 24.80
N ALA A 85 -6.07 -29.56 23.84
CA ALA A 85 -7.25 -28.67 23.83
C ALA A 85 -7.42 -27.81 25.11
N GLY A 86 -6.36 -27.64 25.91
CA GLY A 86 -6.41 -26.92 27.18
C GLY A 86 -6.76 -25.43 27.03
N ARG A 87 -7.61 -24.91 27.92
CA ARG A 87 -8.00 -23.49 27.98
C ARG A 87 -6.91 -22.60 28.61
N TYR A 88 -5.71 -22.61 28.01
CA TYR A 88 -4.53 -21.92 28.52
C TYR A 88 -4.61 -20.38 28.46
N ALA A 89 -5.45 -19.82 27.59
CA ALA A 89 -5.66 -18.37 27.49
C ALA A 89 -6.57 -17.78 28.59
N ALA A 90 -7.30 -18.62 29.33
CA ALA A 90 -8.32 -18.17 30.29
C ALA A 90 -7.76 -17.46 31.55
N LYS A 91 -6.46 -17.60 31.83
CA LYS A 91 -5.75 -16.88 32.91
C LYS A 91 -4.37 -16.44 32.40
N ARG A 92 -3.93 -15.22 32.75
CA ARG A 92 -2.75 -14.53 32.21
C ARG A 92 -1.47 -15.39 32.08
N PHE A 93 -1.14 -16.16 33.13
CA PHE A 93 0.08 -16.98 33.16
C PHE A 93 -0.16 -18.48 32.87
N ARG A 94 -1.41 -18.93 32.70
CA ARG A 94 -1.71 -20.34 32.42
C ARG A 94 -1.14 -20.83 31.07
N LYS A 95 -0.77 -19.90 30.17
CA LYS A 95 0.00 -20.18 28.95
C LYS A 95 1.39 -20.79 29.21
N ALA A 96 2.01 -20.53 30.37
CA ALA A 96 3.29 -21.13 30.73
C ALA A 96 3.18 -22.66 30.93
N GLN A 97 2.07 -23.10 31.53
CA GLN A 97 1.74 -24.52 31.80
C GLN A 97 1.33 -25.33 30.55
N CYS A 98 1.29 -24.71 29.36
CA CYS A 98 1.03 -25.43 28.11
C CYS A 98 2.30 -26.13 27.65
N PRO A 99 2.27 -27.44 27.32
CA PRO A 99 3.43 -28.19 26.85
C PRO A 99 4.18 -27.45 25.74
N ILE A 100 5.50 -27.38 25.84
CA ILE A 100 6.29 -26.48 24.96
C ILE A 100 6.13 -26.83 23.47
N ILE A 101 6.03 -28.12 23.14
CA ILE A 101 5.78 -28.60 21.78
C ILE A 101 4.38 -28.23 21.28
N GLU A 102 3.35 -28.23 22.13
CA GLU A 102 2.02 -27.75 21.76
C GLU A 102 2.04 -26.24 21.46
N ARG A 103 2.85 -25.44 22.16
CA ARG A 103 3.04 -24.01 21.86
C ARG A 103 3.72 -23.79 20.50
N LEU A 104 4.67 -24.66 20.11
CA LEU A 104 5.29 -24.67 18.79
C LEU A 104 4.26 -25.04 17.70
N THR A 105 3.54 -26.16 17.86
CA THR A 105 2.47 -26.60 16.95
C THR A 105 1.40 -25.52 16.74
N ASN A 106 0.96 -24.86 17.83
CA ASN A 106 -0.03 -23.79 17.77
C ASN A 106 0.45 -22.55 17.00
N SER A 107 1.76 -22.32 16.91
CA SER A 107 2.34 -21.16 16.20
C SER A 107 2.58 -21.44 14.71
N LEU A 108 2.75 -22.72 14.34
CA LEU A 108 2.84 -23.17 12.94
C LEU A 108 1.52 -22.99 12.18
N MET A 109 0.37 -23.23 12.82
CA MET A 109 -0.98 -23.12 12.22
C MET A 109 -1.50 -21.69 12.01
N MET A 110 -0.63 -20.68 12.01
CA MET A 110 -1.00 -19.27 11.79
C MET A 110 -0.95 -18.89 10.29
N ASN A 111 -1.36 -17.66 9.97
CA ASN A 111 -1.43 -17.05 8.63
C ASN A 111 -2.55 -17.58 7.72
N GLY A 112 -3.79 -17.16 8.00
CA GLY A 112 -4.94 -17.26 7.09
C GLY A 112 -5.30 -18.69 6.67
N ARG A 113 -4.86 -19.10 5.48
CA ARG A 113 -5.11 -20.43 4.87
C ARG A 113 -4.77 -21.65 5.75
N ASN A 114 -3.95 -21.47 6.78
CA ASN A 114 -3.52 -22.53 7.71
C ASN A 114 -4.22 -22.49 9.08
N SER A 115 -5.05 -21.47 9.34
CA SER A 115 -5.76 -21.29 10.60
C SER A 115 -6.60 -22.51 10.97
N GLY A 116 -6.45 -22.99 12.22
CA GLY A 116 -7.17 -24.14 12.75
C GLY A 116 -6.67 -25.52 12.29
N LYS A 117 -5.75 -25.62 11.33
CA LYS A 117 -5.26 -26.91 10.76
C LYS A 117 -4.24 -27.61 11.67
N LYS A 118 -4.57 -27.78 12.95
CA LYS A 118 -3.65 -28.30 13.98
C LYS A 118 -3.21 -29.76 13.74
N LEU A 119 -4.06 -30.61 13.17
CA LEU A 119 -3.69 -31.97 12.77
C LEU A 119 -2.52 -31.97 11.75
N MET A 120 -2.56 -31.06 10.77
CA MET A 120 -1.49 -30.90 9.79
C MET A 120 -0.21 -30.36 10.45
N ALA A 121 -0.34 -29.38 11.36
CA ALA A 121 0.80 -28.86 12.12
C ALA A 121 1.47 -29.94 13.00
N MET A 122 0.70 -30.84 13.62
CA MET A 122 1.26 -31.97 14.39
C MET A 122 2.06 -32.93 13.51
N ARG A 123 1.56 -33.27 12.31
CA ARG A 123 2.32 -34.11 11.36
C ARG A 123 3.64 -33.45 10.95
N ILE A 124 3.63 -32.13 10.68
CA ILE A 124 4.85 -31.37 10.36
C ILE A 124 5.85 -31.44 11.52
N VAL A 125 5.42 -31.26 12.77
CA VAL A 125 6.31 -31.35 13.94
C VAL A 125 6.84 -32.78 14.15
N SER A 126 6.01 -33.81 13.96
CA SER A 126 6.46 -35.21 14.03
C SER A 126 7.55 -35.51 13.00
N HIS A 127 7.33 -35.13 11.73
CA HIS A 127 8.33 -35.33 10.68
C HIS A 127 9.60 -34.49 10.91
N ALA A 128 9.48 -33.25 11.38
CA ALA A 128 10.64 -32.44 11.73
C ALA A 128 11.45 -33.08 12.88
N PHE A 129 10.79 -33.72 13.85
CA PHE A 129 11.47 -34.40 14.97
C PHE A 129 12.16 -35.68 14.54
N ASP A 130 11.55 -36.46 13.64
CA ASP A 130 12.21 -37.60 13.00
C ASP A 130 13.47 -37.15 12.22
N ILE A 131 13.39 -36.05 11.45
CA ILE A 131 14.55 -35.47 10.73
C ILE A 131 15.63 -34.98 11.70
N ILE A 132 15.26 -34.26 12.77
CA ILE A 132 16.24 -33.76 13.77
C ILE A 132 17.03 -34.92 14.39
N HIS A 133 16.35 -36.01 14.75
CA HIS A 133 17.02 -37.17 15.31
C HIS A 133 18.00 -37.79 14.30
N ILE A 134 17.56 -38.05 13.06
CA ILE A 134 18.42 -38.58 11.98
C ILE A 134 19.65 -37.69 11.69
N MET A 135 19.56 -36.38 11.92
CA MET A 135 20.66 -35.43 11.66
C MET A 135 21.55 -35.12 12.86
N THR A 136 21.18 -35.52 14.08
CA THR A 136 21.88 -35.10 15.31
C THR A 136 22.09 -36.21 16.34
N ASP A 137 21.43 -37.36 16.19
CA ASP A 137 21.34 -38.48 17.13
C ASP A 137 20.86 -38.13 18.55
N GLN A 138 20.48 -36.86 18.79
CA GLN A 138 19.99 -36.36 20.06
C GLN A 138 18.47 -36.47 20.16
N ASN A 139 17.95 -36.35 21.39
CA ASN A 139 16.51 -36.23 21.62
C ASN A 139 15.99 -34.91 21.01
N PRO A 140 15.07 -34.94 20.03
CA PRO A 140 14.60 -33.73 19.34
C PRO A 140 13.84 -32.76 20.27
N ILE A 141 13.32 -33.23 21.42
CA ILE A 141 12.73 -32.36 22.44
C ILE A 141 13.82 -31.47 23.07
N GLN A 142 14.99 -32.02 23.39
CA GLN A 142 16.13 -31.25 23.94
C GLN A 142 16.61 -30.20 22.93
N VAL A 143 16.79 -30.58 21.66
CA VAL A 143 17.17 -29.66 20.58
C VAL A 143 16.17 -28.51 20.44
N ALA A 144 14.87 -28.80 20.54
CA ALA A 144 13.81 -27.78 20.49
C ALA A 144 13.82 -26.86 21.73
N VAL A 145 14.13 -27.37 22.93
CA VAL A 145 14.28 -26.57 24.15
C VAL A 145 15.51 -25.66 24.05
N ASP A 146 16.68 -26.18 23.68
CA ASP A 146 17.91 -25.40 23.53
C ASP A 146 17.78 -24.30 22.46
N ALA A 147 17.11 -24.59 21.34
CA ALA A 147 16.77 -23.58 20.32
C ALA A 147 15.89 -22.45 20.89
N ILE A 148 14.87 -22.78 21.68
CA ILE A 148 13.95 -21.81 22.30
C ILE A 148 14.66 -20.93 23.34
N VAL A 149 15.62 -21.49 24.08
CA VAL A 149 16.48 -20.78 25.05
C VAL A 149 17.40 -19.78 24.34
N ASN A 150 18.10 -20.23 23.28
CA ASN A 150 19.09 -19.43 22.55
C ASN A 150 18.46 -18.26 21.75
N CYS A 151 17.29 -18.48 21.15
CA CYS A 151 16.60 -17.48 20.33
C CYS A 151 15.80 -16.44 21.13
N GLY A 152 15.70 -16.54 22.46
CA GLY A 152 14.89 -15.63 23.28
C GLY A 152 15.63 -14.33 23.64
N PRO A 153 15.30 -13.16 23.04
CA PRO A 153 16.06 -11.92 23.23
C PRO A 153 15.94 -11.38 24.65
N ARG A 154 17.07 -11.02 25.26
CA ARG A 154 17.18 -10.56 26.65
C ARG A 154 16.82 -9.08 26.82
N GLU A 155 17.27 -8.23 25.90
CA GLU A 155 16.93 -6.80 25.82
C GLU A 155 16.13 -6.51 24.53
N ASP A 156 15.21 -5.55 24.58
CA ASP A 156 14.46 -5.05 23.42
C ASP A 156 14.34 -3.50 23.49
N SER A 157 13.98 -2.85 22.38
CA SER A 157 13.80 -1.40 22.30
C SER A 157 12.32 -1.03 22.23
N THR A 158 11.80 -0.34 23.24
CA THR A 158 10.42 0.16 23.25
C THR A 158 10.32 1.62 22.81
N ARG A 159 9.24 1.95 22.12
CA ARG A 159 8.93 3.31 21.67
C ARG A 159 8.29 4.09 22.82
N ILE A 160 9.01 5.04 23.40
CA ILE A 160 8.52 5.93 24.46
C ILE A 160 8.45 7.36 23.91
N GLY A 161 7.29 8.00 24.03
CA GLY A 161 7.11 9.38 23.59
C GLY A 161 5.96 10.05 24.31
N SER A 162 6.14 11.34 24.60
CA SER A 162 5.10 12.24 25.11
C SER A 162 5.27 13.59 24.42
N ALA A 163 4.17 14.30 24.20
CA ALA A 163 4.14 15.62 23.56
C ALA A 163 4.79 15.72 22.15
N GLY A 164 4.78 14.64 21.37
CA GLY A 164 5.15 14.65 19.94
C GLY A 164 6.58 14.21 19.63
N THR A 165 7.48 14.16 20.62
CA THR A 165 8.82 13.56 20.45
C THR A 165 8.80 12.09 20.83
N VAL A 166 9.35 11.24 19.96
CA VAL A 166 9.40 9.79 20.12
C VAL A 166 10.85 9.34 20.21
N ARG A 167 11.22 8.61 21.26
CA ARG A 167 12.53 7.97 21.43
C ARG A 167 12.41 6.46 21.60
N ARG A 168 13.48 5.72 21.31
CA ARG A 168 13.59 4.30 21.65
C ARG A 168 14.34 4.15 22.97
N GLN A 169 13.76 3.38 23.88
CA GLN A 169 14.34 3.07 25.19
C GLN A 169 14.65 1.58 25.26
N ALA A 170 15.87 1.22 25.65
CA ALA A 170 16.22 -0.16 25.96
C ALA A 170 15.50 -0.62 27.24
N VAL A 171 14.95 -1.83 27.21
CA VAL A 171 14.22 -2.46 28.33
C VAL A 171 14.42 -3.99 28.32
N ASP A 172 14.45 -4.58 29.51
CA ASP A 172 14.62 -6.01 29.70
C ASP A 172 13.35 -6.80 29.34
N VAL A 173 13.52 -7.99 28.77
CA VAL A 173 12.41 -8.82 28.27
C VAL A 173 12.05 -9.91 29.28
N SER A 174 10.78 -9.92 29.72
CA SER A 174 10.23 -10.97 30.60
C SER A 174 10.44 -12.39 30.04
N PRO A 175 10.78 -13.40 30.86
CA PRO A 175 10.91 -14.80 30.45
C PRO A 175 9.75 -15.35 29.61
N LEU A 176 8.50 -15.07 29.98
CA LEU A 176 7.33 -15.49 29.19
C LEU A 176 7.33 -14.85 27.78
N ARG A 177 7.82 -13.61 27.65
CA ARG A 177 7.97 -12.94 26.35
C ARG A 177 9.15 -13.52 25.57
N ARG A 178 10.29 -13.83 26.21
CA ARG A 178 11.42 -14.56 25.59
C ARG A 178 10.95 -15.83 24.89
N VAL A 179 10.24 -16.72 25.60
CA VAL A 179 9.73 -17.99 25.03
C VAL A 179 8.68 -17.77 23.93
N ASN A 180 7.78 -16.79 24.07
CA ASN A 180 6.80 -16.50 23.01
C ASN A 180 7.47 -15.92 21.75
N GLN A 181 8.51 -15.11 21.92
CA GLN A 181 9.21 -14.45 20.82
C GLN A 181 10.16 -15.42 20.09
N SER A 182 10.86 -16.30 20.80
CA SER A 182 11.68 -17.34 20.17
C SER A 182 10.84 -18.31 19.34
N ILE A 183 9.74 -18.85 19.88
CA ILE A 183 8.80 -19.70 19.10
C ILE A 183 8.25 -18.96 17.88
N SER A 184 7.90 -17.68 18.02
CA SER A 184 7.43 -16.87 16.89
C SER A 184 8.50 -16.67 15.83
N LEU A 185 9.75 -16.38 16.20
CA LEU A 185 10.85 -16.17 15.27
C LEU A 185 11.23 -17.46 14.52
N LEU A 186 11.32 -18.59 15.23
CA LEU A 186 11.59 -19.91 14.66
C LEU A 186 10.51 -20.32 13.63
N THR A 187 9.23 -20.17 13.99
CA THR A 187 8.12 -20.54 13.09
C THR A 187 7.93 -19.56 11.92
N ILE A 188 8.32 -18.30 12.06
CA ILE A 188 8.39 -17.35 10.93
C ILE A 188 9.55 -17.72 10.00
N GLY A 189 10.76 -17.92 10.53
CA GLY A 189 11.96 -18.28 9.74
C GLY A 189 11.79 -19.56 8.92
N ALA A 190 11.26 -20.62 9.54
CA ALA A 190 10.94 -21.87 8.84
C ALA A 190 9.86 -21.67 7.76
N ARG A 191 8.82 -20.85 8.03
CA ARG A 191 7.74 -20.57 7.08
C ARG A 191 8.22 -19.76 5.88
N GLU A 192 9.00 -18.71 6.09
CA GLU A 192 9.60 -17.89 5.04
C GLU A 192 10.56 -18.72 4.17
N SER A 193 11.39 -19.57 4.78
CA SER A 193 12.33 -20.47 4.07
C SER A 193 11.62 -21.53 3.22
N SER A 194 10.43 -21.97 3.65
CA SER A 194 9.58 -22.90 2.87
C SER A 194 8.79 -22.22 1.74
N PHE A 195 8.65 -20.88 1.76
CA PHE A 195 7.73 -20.20 0.85
C PHE A 195 8.29 -20.10 -0.57
N ARG A 196 7.63 -20.76 -1.53
CA ARG A 196 8.09 -20.91 -2.92
C ARG A 196 9.44 -21.64 -3.04
N SER A 197 9.78 -22.45 -2.03
CA SER A 197 10.94 -23.36 -2.04
C SER A 197 10.50 -24.79 -2.38
N ILE A 198 11.46 -25.62 -2.79
CA ILE A 198 11.25 -27.07 -3.01
C ILE A 198 11.27 -27.82 -1.68
N LYS A 199 12.04 -27.33 -0.69
CA LYS A 199 12.15 -27.95 0.65
C LYS A 199 10.81 -27.98 1.36
N SER A 200 10.53 -29.09 2.06
CA SER A 200 9.32 -29.19 2.87
C SER A 200 9.41 -28.31 4.12
N ILE A 201 8.25 -27.89 4.65
CA ILE A 201 8.20 -27.14 5.92
C ILE A 201 8.73 -27.96 7.11
N ALA A 202 8.73 -29.29 7.04
CA ALA A 202 9.33 -30.14 8.06
C ALA A 202 10.87 -30.09 8.02
N GLU A 203 11.47 -30.16 6.84
CA GLU A 203 12.92 -29.95 6.63
C GLU A 203 13.34 -28.55 7.07
N CYS A 204 12.66 -27.49 6.61
CA CYS A 204 12.99 -26.12 6.99
C CYS A 204 12.85 -25.87 8.50
N LEU A 205 11.89 -26.51 9.17
CA LEU A 205 11.75 -26.42 10.62
C LEU A 205 12.85 -27.19 11.36
N ALA A 206 13.24 -28.37 10.87
CA ALA A 206 14.36 -29.14 11.42
C ALA A 206 15.69 -28.38 11.28
N GLU A 207 15.99 -27.84 10.09
CA GLU A 207 17.19 -27.03 9.83
C GLU A 207 17.23 -25.78 10.73
N GLU A 208 16.12 -25.04 10.86
CA GLU A 208 16.07 -23.84 11.69
C GLU A 208 16.24 -24.16 13.18
N LEU A 209 15.67 -25.27 13.69
CA LEU A 209 15.83 -25.71 15.08
C LEU A 209 17.27 -26.18 15.37
N ILE A 210 17.89 -26.97 14.49
CA ILE A 210 19.29 -27.43 14.66
C ILE A 210 20.25 -26.22 14.66
N ASN A 211 20.06 -25.28 13.73
CA ASN A 211 20.91 -24.08 13.65
C ASN A 211 20.72 -23.18 14.88
N ALA A 212 19.48 -23.01 15.36
CA ALA A 212 19.18 -22.26 16.58
C ALA A 212 19.74 -22.90 17.86
N ALA A 213 19.66 -24.23 18.00
CA ALA A 213 20.23 -24.96 19.13
C ALA A 213 21.77 -24.82 19.19
N LYS A 214 22.44 -24.77 18.04
CA LYS A 214 23.89 -24.49 17.93
C LYS A 214 24.26 -23.00 18.08
N GLY A 215 23.28 -22.09 18.19
CA GLY A 215 23.52 -20.63 18.20
C GLY A 215 24.08 -20.09 16.88
N SER A 216 23.87 -20.81 15.78
CA SER A 216 24.44 -20.47 14.47
C SER A 216 23.81 -19.20 13.91
N SER A 217 24.67 -18.29 13.44
CA SER A 217 24.25 -17.07 12.74
C SER A 217 23.56 -17.34 11.41
N ASN A 218 23.44 -18.59 10.95
CA ASN A 218 22.62 -18.94 9.78
C ASN A 218 21.11 -18.91 10.06
N SER A 219 20.68 -19.20 11.30
CA SER A 219 19.27 -19.19 11.71
C SER A 219 18.66 -17.78 11.58
N TYR A 220 17.44 -17.70 11.06
CA TYR A 220 16.68 -16.44 11.02
C TYR A 220 16.38 -15.92 12.43
N ALA A 221 16.01 -16.82 13.35
CA ALA A 221 15.66 -16.47 14.71
C ALA A 221 16.85 -15.91 15.51
N ILE A 222 18.06 -16.49 15.36
CA ILE A 222 19.29 -15.96 15.99
C ILE A 222 19.63 -14.57 15.42
N LYS A 223 19.68 -14.41 14.08
CA LYS A 223 19.93 -13.10 13.44
C LYS A 223 19.01 -12.00 13.97
N LYS A 224 17.71 -12.30 14.10
CA LYS A 224 16.72 -11.32 14.57
C LYS A 224 16.82 -11.00 16.05
N LYS A 225 17.16 -11.99 16.89
CA LYS A 225 17.41 -11.78 18.32
C LYS A 225 18.65 -10.91 18.54
N ASP A 226 19.76 -11.21 17.87
CA ASP A 226 21.00 -10.41 17.98
C ASP A 226 20.84 -9.00 17.40
N GLU A 227 20.05 -8.83 16.32
CA GLU A 227 19.68 -7.51 15.77
C GLU A 227 18.91 -6.66 16.80
N LEU A 228 17.93 -7.23 17.49
CA LEU A 228 17.13 -6.54 18.51
C LEU A 228 17.99 -6.16 19.73
N GLU A 229 18.82 -7.07 20.23
CA GLU A 229 19.73 -6.81 21.35
C GLU A 229 20.78 -5.74 20.99
N ARG A 230 21.31 -5.75 19.75
CA ARG A 230 22.23 -4.71 19.25
C ARG A 230 21.56 -3.32 19.19
N VAL A 231 20.31 -3.25 18.73
CA VAL A 231 19.53 -2.00 18.71
C VAL A 231 19.22 -1.53 20.13
N ALA A 232 18.85 -2.42 21.06
CA ALA A 232 18.67 -2.06 22.46
C ALA A 232 19.97 -1.49 23.08
N LYS A 233 21.10 -2.20 22.92
CA LYS A 233 22.42 -1.78 23.39
C LYS A 233 22.85 -0.41 22.86
N SER A 234 22.60 -0.13 21.57
CA SER A 234 22.86 1.19 20.97
C SER A 234 22.06 2.30 21.64
N ASN A 235 20.74 2.12 21.80
CA ASN A 235 19.88 3.11 22.47
C ASN A 235 20.27 3.32 23.94
N ARG A 236 20.73 2.26 24.64
CA ARG A 236 21.25 2.32 26.02
C ARG A 236 22.52 3.20 26.11
N ALA A 237 23.46 3.02 25.19
CA ALA A 237 24.70 3.79 25.14
C ALA A 237 24.44 5.29 24.89
N THR A 238 23.56 5.63 23.93
CA THR A 238 23.17 7.01 23.66
C THR A 238 22.55 7.68 24.90
N PHE A 239 21.71 6.95 25.64
CA PHE A 239 21.07 7.49 26.83
C PHE A 239 22.06 7.75 27.97
N LYS A 240 23.01 6.83 28.19
CA LYS A 240 24.10 7.01 29.17
C LYS A 240 24.94 8.24 28.84
N TRP A 241 25.38 8.38 27.59
CA TRP A 241 26.21 9.52 27.14
C TRP A 241 25.47 10.86 27.28
N THR A 242 24.16 10.90 26.97
CA THR A 242 23.36 12.13 27.19
C THR A 242 23.15 12.44 28.68
N LEU A 243 23.03 11.44 29.55
CA LEU A 243 22.94 11.66 31.00
C LEU A 243 24.28 12.12 31.58
N GLU A 244 25.39 11.51 31.20
CA GLU A 244 26.73 11.93 31.64
C GLU A 244 27.07 13.34 31.14
N SER A 245 26.73 13.67 29.89
CA SER A 245 26.86 15.04 29.34
C SER A 245 25.95 16.07 30.06
N LEU A 246 24.73 15.67 30.45
CA LEU A 246 23.83 16.53 31.24
C LEU A 246 24.31 16.69 32.69
N ILE A 247 24.92 15.65 33.26
CA ILE A 247 25.54 15.68 34.60
C ILE A 247 26.80 16.56 34.60
N ASP A 248 27.62 16.52 33.56
CA ASP A 248 28.82 17.38 33.45
C ASP A 248 28.49 18.84 33.13
N THR A 249 27.37 19.12 32.45
CA THR A 249 26.89 20.50 32.26
C THR A 249 26.20 21.07 33.50
N THR A 250 25.53 20.23 34.31
CA THR A 250 24.98 20.64 35.62
C THR A 250 26.05 20.77 36.70
N LYS A 251 27.08 19.90 36.72
CA LYS A 251 28.27 20.06 37.58
C LYS A 251 29.11 21.30 37.26
N LYS A 252 29.01 21.86 36.05
CA LYS A 252 29.64 23.14 35.69
C LYS A 252 28.85 24.38 36.10
N SER A 253 27.61 24.23 36.59
CA SER A 253 26.74 25.35 36.99
C SER A 253 26.44 25.41 38.49
N PHE A 254 26.74 24.35 39.25
CA PHE A 254 26.81 24.39 40.72
C PHE A 254 28.26 24.17 41.17
N GLY A 255 28.76 25.09 42.00
CA GLY A 255 30.08 24.96 42.62
C GLY A 255 30.19 23.73 43.55
N PRO A 256 31.40 23.37 43.98
CA PRO A 256 31.59 22.20 44.84
C PRO A 256 30.83 22.35 46.17
N PRO A 257 30.26 21.26 46.72
CA PRO A 257 29.65 21.30 48.04
C PRO A 257 30.71 21.59 49.10
N PRO A 258 30.35 22.29 50.20
CA PRO A 258 31.29 22.58 51.27
C PRO A 258 31.74 21.28 51.95
N THR A 259 33.03 21.01 51.91
CA THR A 259 33.66 19.94 52.68
C THR A 259 33.60 20.28 54.17
N PHE A 260 32.97 19.42 54.97
CA PHE A 260 33.02 19.51 56.42
C PHE A 260 34.47 19.46 56.92
N VAL A 261 34.81 20.39 57.80
CA VAL A 261 36.10 20.43 58.49
C VAL A 261 36.01 19.51 59.71
N ASN A 262 36.75 18.39 59.70
CA ASN A 262 37.03 17.67 60.93
C ASN A 262 38.14 18.40 61.68
N TRP A 263 37.85 18.78 62.92
CA TRP A 263 38.83 19.23 63.89
C TRP A 263 39.46 18.01 64.57
N ASP A 264 40.74 17.74 64.34
CA ASP A 264 41.62 17.19 65.38
C ASP A 264 43.12 17.31 65.06
N GLN A 265 43.94 17.38 66.12
CA GLN A 265 45.42 17.35 66.18
C GLN A 265 46.23 18.63 65.82
N PRO A 266 47.39 18.87 66.50
CA PRO A 266 47.95 20.22 66.71
C PRO A 266 49.22 20.54 65.87
N PRO A 267 49.72 21.79 65.88
CA PRO A 267 50.74 22.28 64.95
C PRO A 267 52.19 22.06 65.42
N SER A 268 53.11 21.97 64.46
CA SER A 268 54.53 22.22 64.67
C SER A 268 55.05 23.33 63.74
N THR A 269 55.93 24.16 64.29
CA THR A 269 56.26 25.50 63.78
C THR A 269 57.63 25.49 63.09
N THR A 270 57.79 26.16 61.95
CA THR A 270 58.97 27.03 61.69
C THR A 270 58.82 27.89 60.43
N HIS A 271 59.46 29.07 60.45
CA HIS A 271 59.36 30.13 59.44
C HIS A 271 60.32 29.94 58.25
N HIS A 272 60.07 30.68 57.15
CA HIS A 272 60.95 31.64 56.45
C HIS A 272 60.40 31.86 55.01
N PHE A 273 59.68 32.96 54.72
CA PHE A 273 60.14 34.31 54.34
C PHE A 273 60.43 34.54 52.83
N TYR A 274 59.67 35.52 52.29
CA TYR A 274 59.89 36.38 51.11
C TYR A 274 59.64 35.95 49.64
N SER A 275 58.92 36.88 48.98
CA SER A 275 58.84 37.20 47.53
C SER A 275 57.99 36.33 46.59
N GLN A 276 56.90 36.93 46.10
CA GLN A 276 56.44 36.72 44.72
C GLN A 276 57.32 37.57 43.78
N PRO A 277 57.50 37.18 42.50
CA PRO A 277 56.69 37.90 41.49
C PRO A 277 56.31 37.09 40.22
N VAL A 278 55.49 37.74 39.39
CA VAL A 278 55.16 37.48 37.97
C VAL A 278 54.30 36.23 37.62
N LYS A 279 53.12 36.52 37.05
CA LYS A 279 52.27 35.55 36.35
C LYS A 279 52.93 35.07 35.05
N MET A 280 53.38 33.81 35.00
CA MET A 280 53.38 33.04 33.76
C MET A 280 52.29 31.97 33.84
N VAL A 281 51.27 32.07 32.97
CA VAL A 281 50.28 31.01 32.80
C VAL A 281 50.97 29.83 32.12
N LYS A 282 51.38 28.84 32.92
CA LYS A 282 52.00 27.61 32.43
C LYS A 282 51.06 26.94 31.41
N ARG A 283 51.45 26.96 30.14
CA ARG A 283 50.94 26.04 29.12
C ARG A 283 51.14 24.62 29.65
N LYS A 284 50.04 23.89 29.90
CA LYS A 284 50.10 22.42 30.02
C LYS A 284 50.27 21.86 28.61
N LEU A 285 51.52 21.74 28.20
CA LEU A 285 51.96 21.22 26.91
C LEU A 285 52.57 19.82 27.13
N GLY A 286 52.36 18.90 26.18
CA GLY A 286 53.15 17.67 26.07
C GLY A 286 52.90 16.58 27.12
N ALA A 287 51.68 16.02 27.18
CA ALA A 287 51.42 14.82 27.99
C ALA A 287 50.30 13.90 27.44
N LEU A 288 50.18 13.74 26.11
CA LEU A 288 49.55 12.55 25.51
C LEU A 288 49.92 12.36 24.01
N GLU A 289 51.21 12.41 23.68
CA GLU A 289 51.73 12.27 22.31
C GLU A 289 51.86 10.80 21.84
N LYS A 290 51.07 9.89 22.46
CA LYS A 290 51.00 8.44 22.17
C LYS A 290 49.58 7.89 22.35
N VAL A 291 48.60 8.62 21.85
CA VAL A 291 47.31 8.08 21.41
C VAL A 291 47.12 8.57 19.99
N GLU A 292 46.61 7.72 19.10
CA GLU A 292 46.30 8.05 17.72
C GLU A 292 45.59 9.40 17.65
N ALA A 293 46.03 10.28 16.73
CA ALA A 293 45.54 11.65 16.68
C ALA A 293 44.01 11.65 16.55
N ASP A 294 43.32 12.27 17.51
CA ASP A 294 41.86 12.35 17.58
C ASP A 294 41.34 13.28 16.45
N LEU A 295 41.32 12.74 15.22
CA LEU A 295 40.91 13.42 13.99
C LEU A 295 39.50 14.05 14.11
N PRO A 296 38.48 13.42 14.75
CA PRO A 296 37.19 14.08 15.01
C PRO A 296 37.29 15.34 15.88
N ASN A 297 38.16 15.34 16.89
CA ASN A 297 38.38 16.50 17.75
C ASN A 297 39.19 17.59 17.05
N LEU A 298 40.18 17.22 16.23
CA LEU A 298 40.89 18.16 15.36
C LEU A 298 39.95 18.80 14.32
N GLN A 299 39.07 18.01 13.70
CA GLN A 299 38.02 18.48 12.78
C GLN A 299 37.10 19.51 13.46
N HIS A 300 36.68 19.25 14.70
CA HIS A 300 35.85 20.20 15.46
C HIS A 300 36.60 21.51 15.78
N LYS A 301 37.89 21.43 16.12
CA LYS A 301 38.75 22.60 16.37
C LYS A 301 38.94 23.46 15.12
N ILE A 302 39.30 22.84 13.98
CA ILE A 302 39.48 23.53 12.70
C ILE A 302 38.19 24.23 12.26
N ARG A 303 37.02 23.58 12.43
CA ARG A 303 35.72 24.19 12.09
C ARG A 303 35.34 25.39 12.95
N ARG A 304 35.95 25.54 14.13
CA ARG A 304 35.75 26.70 15.01
C ARG A 304 36.69 27.85 14.65
N ASP A 305 37.99 27.56 14.55
CA ASP A 305 39.05 28.57 14.40
C ASP A 305 40.08 28.14 13.32
N PRO A 306 39.73 28.16 12.02
CA PRO A 306 40.55 27.54 10.97
C PRO A 306 41.93 28.18 10.80
N LYS A 307 42.08 29.47 11.05
CA LYS A 307 43.38 30.15 10.89
C LYS A 307 44.47 29.63 11.83
N SER A 308 44.09 29.15 13.01
CA SER A 308 45.04 28.71 14.05
C SER A 308 45.52 27.27 13.89
N TYR A 309 44.81 26.45 13.12
CA TYR A 309 45.05 25.01 12.98
C TYR A 309 45.53 24.63 11.57
N ILE A 310 46.12 25.58 10.84
CA ILE A 310 46.59 25.38 9.46
C ILE A 310 47.85 24.51 9.38
N GLU A 311 48.73 24.58 10.39
CA GLU A 311 49.95 23.75 10.47
C GLU A 311 49.60 22.29 10.79
N ASP A 312 48.75 22.07 11.80
CA ASP A 312 48.18 20.75 12.11
C ASP A 312 47.49 20.13 10.88
N PHE A 313 46.73 20.93 10.14
CA PHE A 313 46.08 20.48 8.90
C PHE A 313 47.09 20.10 7.80
N ARG A 314 48.15 20.91 7.59
CA ARG A 314 49.22 20.61 6.63
C ARG A 314 49.97 19.32 6.98
N ALA A 315 50.21 19.03 8.25
CA ALA A 315 50.82 17.77 8.67
C ALA A 315 49.96 16.56 8.28
N GLN A 316 48.64 16.63 8.48
CA GLN A 316 47.70 15.58 8.06
C GLN A 316 47.59 15.48 6.53
N HIS A 317 47.66 16.60 5.81
CA HIS A 317 47.67 16.62 4.34
C HIS A 317 48.90 15.92 3.77
N TYR A 318 50.09 16.22 4.29
CA TYR A 318 51.34 15.58 3.87
C TYR A 318 51.33 14.07 4.13
N GLN A 319 50.77 13.64 5.28
CA GLN A 319 50.58 12.22 5.58
C GLN A 319 49.61 11.55 4.59
N TYR A 320 48.54 12.24 4.19
CA TYR A 320 47.62 11.77 3.14
C TYR A 320 48.32 11.64 1.78
N GLU A 321 49.12 12.63 1.37
CA GLU A 321 49.86 12.60 0.11
C GLU A 321 50.84 11.42 0.07
N SER A 322 51.63 11.22 1.14
CA SER A 322 52.55 10.08 1.25
C SER A 322 51.81 8.74 1.17
N HIS A 323 50.70 8.55 1.91
CA HIS A 323 49.91 7.33 1.84
C HIS A 323 49.24 7.12 0.48
N ARG A 324 48.81 8.21 -0.19
CA ARG A 324 48.28 8.16 -1.56
C ARG A 324 49.36 7.72 -2.54
N GLU A 325 50.57 8.27 -2.49
CA GLU A 325 51.66 7.92 -3.39
C GLU A 325 52.07 6.44 -3.25
N ILE A 326 52.20 5.97 -2.01
CA ILE A 326 52.44 4.54 -1.71
C ILE A 326 51.32 3.67 -2.31
N PHE A 327 50.05 4.08 -2.14
CA PHE A 327 48.90 3.35 -2.67
C PHE A 327 48.87 3.33 -4.21
N MET A 328 49.14 4.45 -4.87
CA MET A 328 49.15 4.54 -6.35
C MET A 328 50.34 3.76 -6.95
N ALA A 329 51.48 3.68 -6.25
CA ALA A 329 52.65 2.92 -6.68
C ALA A 329 52.47 1.40 -6.50
N ALA A 330 51.88 0.95 -5.39
CA ALA A 330 51.71 -0.49 -5.10
C ALA A 330 50.39 -0.80 -4.36
N PRO A 331 49.23 -0.83 -5.06
CA PRO A 331 47.91 -1.01 -4.44
C PRO A 331 47.73 -2.31 -3.65
N SER A 332 48.51 -3.35 -3.97
CA SER A 332 48.45 -4.67 -3.33
C SER A 332 49.50 -4.90 -2.24
N ALA A 333 50.45 -3.97 -2.05
CA ALA A 333 51.51 -4.07 -1.04
C ALA A 333 51.27 -3.14 0.18
N ALA A 334 50.20 -2.33 0.13
CA ALA A 334 49.80 -1.48 1.25
C ALA A 334 49.42 -2.33 2.47
N THR A 335 50.02 -2.04 3.62
CA THR A 335 49.70 -2.70 4.90
C THR A 335 48.29 -2.30 5.35
N ASP A 336 47.53 -3.23 5.96
CA ASP A 336 46.15 -2.96 6.44
C ASP A 336 46.05 -1.70 7.32
N THR A 337 47.05 -1.46 8.17
CA THR A 337 47.17 -0.24 9.00
C THR A 337 47.32 1.05 8.19
N GLY A 338 48.04 1.00 7.07
CA GLY A 338 48.16 2.09 6.10
C GLY A 338 46.84 2.38 5.39
N ILE A 339 46.08 1.34 5.05
CA ILE A 339 44.75 1.48 4.43
C ILE A 339 43.75 2.12 5.41
N ILE A 340 43.76 1.70 6.69
CA ILE A 340 42.93 2.29 7.75
C ILE A 340 43.27 3.78 7.95
N SER A 341 44.55 4.14 8.05
CA SER A 341 44.95 5.54 8.22
C SER A 341 44.62 6.40 6.99
N LEU A 342 44.85 5.91 5.77
CA LEU A 342 44.45 6.59 4.52
C LEU A 342 42.93 6.86 4.49
N ARG A 343 42.12 5.88 4.90
CA ARG A 343 40.66 5.99 4.98
C ARG A 343 40.19 7.08 5.94
N GLU A 344 40.83 7.18 7.11
CA GLU A 344 40.50 8.18 8.13
C GLU A 344 40.96 9.58 7.72
N LEU A 345 42.12 9.70 7.08
CA LEU A 345 42.62 10.95 6.52
C LEU A 345 41.72 11.49 5.39
N ILE A 346 41.24 10.62 4.49
CA ILE A 346 40.27 11.01 3.44
C ILE A 346 38.96 11.54 4.05
N ASP A 347 38.46 10.88 5.09
CA ASP A 347 37.23 11.31 5.78
C ASP A 347 37.44 12.65 6.50
N PHE A 348 38.58 12.83 7.17
CA PHE A 348 38.98 14.09 7.83
C PHE A 348 39.12 15.25 6.82
N ILE A 349 39.92 15.08 5.76
CA ILE A 349 40.17 16.13 4.75
C ILE A 349 38.88 16.54 4.05
N SER A 350 38.07 15.58 3.59
CA SER A 350 36.80 15.90 2.92
C SER A 350 35.85 16.69 3.81
N HIS A 351 35.79 16.38 5.12
CA HIS A 351 34.99 17.14 6.08
C HIS A 351 35.50 18.55 6.38
N VAL A 352 36.81 18.78 6.27
CA VAL A 352 37.48 20.07 6.53
C VAL A 352 37.58 20.96 5.27
N ALA A 353 37.36 20.41 4.07
CA ALA A 353 37.71 21.04 2.79
C ALA A 353 37.33 22.53 2.61
N ASP A 354 36.15 22.93 3.08
CA ASP A 354 35.58 24.29 2.97
C ASP A 354 36.43 25.35 3.68
N ALA A 355 37.22 24.95 4.68
CA ALA A 355 38.07 25.84 5.46
C ALA A 355 39.38 26.21 4.74
N TYR A 356 39.85 25.38 3.80
CA TYR A 356 41.14 25.53 3.12
C TYR A 356 41.04 25.28 1.60
N PRO A 357 40.25 26.08 0.86
CA PRO A 357 40.04 25.89 -0.58
C PRO A 357 41.32 26.07 -1.42
N GLU A 358 42.34 26.75 -0.92
CA GLU A 358 43.60 26.94 -1.63
C GLU A 358 44.49 25.69 -1.66
N ILE A 359 44.54 24.95 -0.55
CA ILE A 359 45.37 23.75 -0.40
C ILE A 359 44.72 22.55 -1.12
N LEU A 360 43.38 22.51 -1.16
CA LEU A 360 42.62 21.33 -1.58
C LEU A 360 42.04 21.41 -2.99
N LYS A 361 42.64 22.22 -3.88
CA LYS A 361 42.20 22.32 -5.29
C LYS A 361 42.31 21.00 -6.04
N ASP A 362 43.40 20.26 -5.81
CA ASP A 362 43.69 19.02 -6.53
C ASP A 362 43.06 17.79 -5.87
N PHE A 363 42.72 17.86 -4.58
CA PHE A 363 42.16 16.75 -3.79
C PHE A 363 40.95 16.06 -4.47
N PRO A 364 39.95 16.77 -5.02
CA PRO A 364 38.83 16.11 -5.71
C PRO A 364 39.28 15.29 -6.94
N GLN A 365 40.24 15.79 -7.72
CA GLN A 365 40.79 15.09 -8.87
C GLN A 365 41.61 13.86 -8.44
N GLN A 366 42.42 14.01 -7.39
CA GLN A 366 43.19 12.90 -6.81
C GLN A 366 42.32 11.72 -6.36
N LEU A 367 41.12 11.99 -5.80
CA LEU A 367 40.14 10.95 -5.45
C LEU A 367 39.48 10.32 -6.69
N ILE A 368 39.23 11.10 -7.74
CA ILE A 368 38.69 10.61 -9.02
C ILE A 368 39.69 9.65 -9.69
N ASP A 369 40.96 10.04 -9.77
CA ASP A 369 42.02 9.24 -10.41
C ASP A 369 42.22 7.91 -9.67
N MET A 370 42.30 7.94 -8.34
CA MET A 370 42.41 6.75 -7.49
C MET A 370 41.24 5.78 -7.70
N LEU A 371 40.02 6.30 -7.82
CA LEU A 371 38.84 5.49 -8.12
C LEU A 371 38.88 4.94 -9.55
N MET A 372 39.16 5.76 -10.56
CA MET A 372 39.14 5.34 -11.96
C MET A 372 40.22 4.28 -12.29
N GLN A 373 41.41 4.40 -11.70
CA GLN A 373 42.53 3.49 -11.96
C GLN A 373 42.45 2.18 -11.14
N HIS A 374 41.97 2.22 -9.89
CA HIS A 374 42.07 1.07 -8.96
C HIS A 374 40.72 0.50 -8.46
N HIS A 375 39.58 0.82 -9.11
CA HIS A 375 38.24 0.39 -8.66
C HIS A 375 38.05 -1.13 -8.47
N LEU A 376 38.89 -1.99 -9.05
CA LEU A 376 38.86 -3.44 -8.85
C LEU A 376 39.61 -3.88 -7.58
N VAL A 377 40.76 -3.26 -7.29
CA VAL A 377 41.75 -3.71 -6.29
C VAL A 377 41.50 -3.11 -4.90
N LEU A 378 40.99 -1.88 -4.81
CA LEU A 378 40.70 -1.16 -3.55
C LEU A 378 39.97 -2.02 -2.49
N GLU A 379 40.22 -1.82 -1.20
CA GLU A 379 39.41 -2.44 -0.14
C GLU A 379 37.94 -1.98 -0.24
N PRO A 380 36.93 -2.86 -0.03
CA PRO A 380 35.52 -2.46 -0.01
C PRO A 380 35.22 -1.23 0.86
N GLU A 381 35.72 -1.15 2.10
CA GLU A 381 35.45 -0.03 3.01
C GLU A 381 36.04 1.30 2.49
N LEU A 382 37.27 1.25 1.97
CA LEU A 382 37.90 2.39 1.31
C LEU A 382 37.11 2.86 0.07
N ARG A 383 36.58 1.94 -0.76
CA ARG A 383 35.72 2.32 -1.92
C ARG A 383 34.46 3.07 -1.47
N GLU A 384 33.79 2.61 -0.40
CA GLU A 384 32.59 3.27 0.11
C GLU A 384 32.91 4.67 0.68
N LYS A 385 34.05 4.81 1.36
CA LYS A 385 34.53 6.10 1.88
C LYS A 385 34.97 7.08 0.79
N LEU A 386 35.66 6.62 -0.26
CA LEU A 386 36.01 7.44 -1.42
C LEU A 386 34.77 8.01 -2.11
N VAL A 387 33.79 7.16 -2.44
CA VAL A 387 32.52 7.61 -3.07
C VAL A 387 31.70 8.49 -2.11
N GLY A 388 31.70 8.19 -0.81
CA GLY A 388 31.08 9.02 0.21
C GLY A 388 31.70 10.43 0.29
N SER A 389 33.02 10.51 0.19
CA SER A 389 33.81 11.75 0.25
C SER A 389 33.59 12.61 -0.99
N LEU A 390 33.57 12.04 -2.19
CA LEU A 390 33.23 12.77 -3.43
C LEU A 390 31.83 13.40 -3.37
N VAL A 391 30.82 12.65 -2.89
CA VAL A 391 29.46 13.17 -2.70
C VAL A 391 29.41 14.26 -1.62
N LEU A 392 30.28 14.19 -0.61
CA LEU A 392 30.39 15.20 0.44
C LEU A 392 31.07 16.48 -0.09
N LEU A 393 32.17 16.38 -0.83
CA LEU A 393 32.83 17.51 -1.52
C LEU A 393 31.86 18.23 -2.47
N LYS A 394 31.03 17.48 -3.20
CA LYS A 394 30.00 18.06 -4.06
C LYS A 394 28.89 18.78 -3.28
N LYS A 395 28.52 18.33 -2.07
CA LYS A 395 27.55 19.04 -1.20
C LYS A 395 28.10 20.37 -0.66
N LYS A 396 29.40 20.60 -0.80
CA LYS A 396 30.14 21.80 -0.42
C LYS A 396 30.51 22.65 -1.64
N ASP A 397 29.93 22.33 -2.81
CA ASP A 397 30.11 23.00 -4.09
C ASP A 397 31.57 23.06 -4.60
N LEU A 398 32.46 22.18 -4.11
CA LEU A 398 33.84 22.01 -4.59
C LEU A 398 33.95 21.11 -5.84
N LEU A 399 32.84 20.47 -6.25
CA LEU A 399 32.73 19.61 -7.42
C LEU A 399 31.40 19.90 -8.15
N ASP A 400 31.43 19.94 -9.47
CA ASP A 400 30.21 20.02 -10.28
C ASP A 400 29.46 18.68 -10.34
N SER A 401 28.14 18.76 -10.47
CA SER A 401 27.28 17.59 -10.66
C SER A 401 27.60 16.82 -11.95
N ALA A 402 28.06 17.48 -13.03
CA ALA A 402 28.37 16.79 -14.28
C ALA A 402 29.63 15.93 -14.16
N THR A 403 30.71 16.45 -13.57
CA THR A 403 31.97 15.71 -13.38
C THR A 403 31.80 14.55 -12.39
N LEU A 404 31.05 14.77 -11.29
CA LEU A 404 30.72 13.70 -10.36
C LEU A 404 29.94 12.56 -11.04
N LEU A 405 28.94 12.85 -11.87
CA LEU A 405 28.20 11.79 -12.56
C LEU A 405 29.03 11.11 -13.64
N GLN A 406 29.81 11.86 -14.43
CA GLN A 406 30.69 11.30 -15.48
C GLN A 406 31.74 10.34 -14.92
N THR A 407 32.18 10.51 -13.66
CA THR A 407 33.13 9.59 -13.00
C THR A 407 32.45 8.38 -12.37
N LEU A 408 31.30 8.55 -11.71
CA LEU A 408 30.59 7.43 -11.04
C LEU A 408 29.91 6.46 -12.03
N PHE A 409 29.45 6.92 -13.19
CA PHE A 409 28.74 6.08 -14.17
C PHE A 409 29.60 4.96 -14.80
N PRO A 410 30.81 5.23 -15.34
CA PRO A 410 31.70 4.18 -15.87
C PRO A 410 32.06 3.14 -14.82
N ILE A 411 32.33 3.57 -13.57
CA ILE A 411 32.68 2.67 -12.46
C ILE A 411 31.52 1.74 -12.13
N LEU A 412 30.27 2.23 -12.15
CA LEU A 412 29.06 1.42 -11.94
C LEU A 412 28.90 0.31 -12.98
N ILE A 413 29.31 0.57 -14.23
CA ILE A 413 29.25 -0.36 -15.36
C ILE A 413 30.40 -1.38 -15.33
N SER A 414 31.61 -0.93 -15.01
CA SER A 414 32.85 -1.73 -14.99
C SER A 414 32.95 -2.66 -13.77
N THR A 415 32.44 -2.22 -12.61
CA THR A 415 32.66 -2.93 -11.33
C THR A 415 31.95 -4.30 -11.26
N PRO A 416 32.59 -5.37 -10.75
CA PRO A 416 31.95 -6.67 -10.49
C PRO A 416 31.18 -6.73 -9.15
N SER A 417 31.61 -5.98 -8.12
CA SER A 417 31.04 -6.00 -6.77
C SER A 417 29.56 -5.57 -6.71
N LYS A 418 28.76 -6.28 -5.92
CA LYS A 418 27.32 -5.98 -5.73
C LYS A 418 27.08 -4.80 -4.78
N THR A 419 27.87 -4.68 -3.71
CA THR A 419 27.71 -3.62 -2.69
C THR A 419 28.02 -2.25 -3.29
N LEU A 420 29.18 -2.12 -3.93
CA LEU A 420 29.61 -0.85 -4.53
C LEU A 420 28.63 -0.36 -5.61
N ARG A 421 28.11 -1.26 -6.47
CA ARG A 421 27.09 -0.87 -7.46
C ARG A 421 25.80 -0.35 -6.81
N ALA A 422 25.36 -0.96 -5.71
CA ALA A 422 24.17 -0.50 -4.98
C ALA A 422 24.39 0.89 -4.36
N LEU A 423 25.57 1.12 -3.76
CA LEU A 423 25.96 2.44 -3.24
C LEU A 423 26.04 3.48 -4.36
N LEU A 424 26.78 3.20 -5.45
CA LEU A 424 26.91 4.09 -6.60
C LEU A 424 25.54 4.47 -7.17
N PHE A 425 24.66 3.48 -7.39
CA PHE A 425 23.31 3.70 -7.88
C PHE A 425 22.50 4.62 -6.95
N GLN A 426 22.53 4.38 -5.64
CA GLN A 426 21.86 5.25 -4.65
C GLN A 426 22.44 6.68 -4.62
N LYS A 427 23.77 6.84 -4.75
CA LYS A 427 24.40 8.18 -4.78
C LYS A 427 24.06 8.94 -6.06
N ILE A 428 24.11 8.30 -7.22
CA ILE A 428 23.73 8.88 -8.51
C ILE A 428 22.25 9.34 -8.48
N LEU A 429 21.34 8.52 -7.96
CA LEU A 429 19.93 8.89 -7.81
C LEU A 429 19.72 10.04 -6.81
N SER A 430 20.42 10.01 -5.67
CA SER A 430 20.40 11.10 -4.70
C SER A 430 20.89 12.40 -5.31
N GLU A 431 21.88 12.33 -6.19
CA GLU A 431 22.47 13.50 -6.84
C GLU A 431 21.55 14.07 -7.93
N LEU A 432 21.04 13.22 -8.83
CA LEU A 432 20.05 13.63 -9.83
C LEU A 432 18.77 14.18 -9.19
N ARG A 433 18.35 13.64 -8.04
CA ARG A 433 17.27 14.24 -7.24
C ARG A 433 17.67 15.64 -6.75
N THR A 434 18.83 15.76 -6.09
CA THR A 434 19.29 17.03 -5.48
C THR A 434 19.40 18.14 -6.53
N ALA A 435 20.02 17.85 -7.68
CA ALA A 435 20.19 18.78 -8.79
C ALA A 435 18.87 19.26 -9.43
N ASN A 436 17.80 18.48 -9.31
CA ASN A 436 16.47 18.81 -9.86
C ASN A 436 15.46 19.29 -8.79
N THR A 437 15.87 19.51 -7.52
CA THR A 437 14.93 19.88 -6.43
C THR A 437 14.31 21.26 -6.55
N LYS A 438 15.05 22.27 -7.05
CA LYS A 438 14.58 23.65 -7.19
C LYS A 438 13.93 23.88 -8.56
N THR A 439 14.65 23.47 -9.61
CA THR A 439 14.29 23.61 -11.03
C THR A 439 14.88 22.43 -11.78
N LYS A 440 14.25 21.95 -12.87
CA LYS A 440 14.82 20.88 -13.70
C LYS A 440 16.12 21.38 -14.37
N ASN A 441 17.26 20.73 -14.10
CA ASN A 441 18.53 21.07 -14.75
C ASN A 441 18.62 20.38 -16.11
N HIS A 442 18.06 21.04 -17.13
CA HIS A 442 18.01 20.49 -18.50
C HIS A 442 19.39 20.16 -19.09
N LYS A 443 20.44 20.92 -18.77
CA LYS A 443 21.81 20.65 -19.26
C LYS A 443 22.32 19.31 -18.71
N LEU A 444 22.29 19.14 -17.38
CA LEU A 444 22.72 17.91 -16.72
C LEU A 444 21.88 16.70 -17.17
N ASN A 445 20.55 16.86 -17.19
CA ASN A 445 19.63 15.80 -17.60
C ASN A 445 19.90 15.37 -19.05
N ARG A 446 20.08 16.31 -19.99
CA ARG A 446 20.38 15.99 -21.40
C ARG A 446 21.72 15.29 -21.56
N THR A 447 22.78 15.74 -20.90
CA THR A 447 24.09 15.05 -20.94
C THR A 447 23.98 13.61 -20.41
N MET A 448 23.27 13.40 -19.30
CA MET A 448 23.07 12.06 -18.75
C MET A 448 22.19 11.18 -19.66
N GLN A 449 21.09 11.72 -20.19
CA GLN A 449 20.24 11.02 -21.17
C GLN A 449 21.03 10.59 -22.41
N THR A 450 21.92 11.43 -22.95
CA THR A 450 22.81 11.07 -24.07
C THR A 450 23.80 9.95 -23.70
N VAL A 451 24.41 9.98 -22.51
CA VAL A 451 25.29 8.89 -22.03
C VAL A 451 24.53 7.57 -21.93
N LEU A 452 23.31 7.59 -21.40
CA LEU A 452 22.47 6.40 -21.29
C LEU A 452 21.97 5.88 -22.64
N PHE A 453 21.61 6.78 -23.56
CA PHE A 453 21.23 6.43 -24.93
C PHE A 453 22.38 5.71 -25.64
N ASN A 454 23.58 6.31 -25.62
CA ASN A 454 24.78 5.73 -26.24
C ASN A 454 25.11 4.35 -25.66
N LEU A 455 24.94 4.15 -24.34
CA LEU A 455 25.16 2.86 -23.68
C LEU A 455 24.18 1.75 -24.13
N VAL A 456 22.95 2.12 -24.50
CA VAL A 456 21.95 1.16 -25.02
C VAL A 456 22.16 0.91 -26.52
N SER A 457 22.52 1.94 -27.29
CA SER A 457 22.72 1.85 -28.74
C SER A 457 24.03 1.18 -29.15
N SER A 458 25.13 1.34 -28.39
CA SER A 458 26.45 0.80 -28.78
C SER A 458 26.54 -0.73 -28.65
N ASP A 459 26.09 -1.28 -27.52
CA ASP A 459 26.27 -2.68 -27.14
C ASP A 459 24.92 -3.42 -27.01
N ARG A 460 24.19 -3.64 -28.12
CA ARG A 460 22.84 -4.27 -28.11
C ARG A 460 22.76 -5.68 -27.50
N THR A 461 23.88 -6.40 -27.41
CA THR A 461 24.00 -7.74 -26.80
C THR A 461 24.31 -7.68 -25.29
N SER A 462 24.84 -6.56 -24.80
CA SER A 462 25.47 -6.47 -23.49
C SER A 462 24.48 -6.26 -22.34
N SER A 463 24.81 -6.81 -21.17
CA SER A 463 24.00 -6.62 -19.97
C SER A 463 24.20 -5.25 -19.29
N LYS A 464 25.16 -4.44 -19.76
CA LYS A 464 25.46 -3.10 -19.24
C LYS A 464 24.24 -2.16 -19.32
N ALA A 465 23.45 -2.25 -20.39
CA ALA A 465 22.23 -1.47 -20.63
C ALA A 465 21.16 -1.63 -19.53
N LEU A 466 21.21 -2.71 -18.73
CA LEU A 466 20.32 -2.89 -17.56
C LEU A 466 20.41 -1.75 -16.54
N TRP A 467 21.56 -1.10 -16.43
CA TRP A 467 21.74 0.02 -15.49
C TRP A 467 21.08 1.30 -16.00
N ALA A 468 21.07 1.54 -17.31
CA ALA A 468 20.31 2.62 -17.92
C ALA A 468 18.80 2.45 -17.66
N ILE A 469 18.26 1.26 -17.95
CA ILE A 469 16.85 0.93 -17.68
C ILE A 469 16.46 1.17 -16.22
N LYS A 470 17.25 0.65 -15.27
CA LYS A 470 16.96 0.79 -13.84
C LYS A 470 16.92 2.25 -13.41
N LEU A 471 17.86 3.06 -13.91
CA LEU A 471 17.95 4.46 -13.54
C LEU A 471 16.84 5.29 -14.18
N VAL A 472 16.53 5.09 -15.47
CA VAL A 472 15.40 5.75 -16.14
C VAL A 472 14.08 5.40 -15.45
N ARG A 473 13.84 4.12 -15.13
CA ARG A 473 12.61 3.69 -14.44
C ARG A 473 12.47 4.35 -13.06
N GLU A 474 13.55 4.39 -12.27
CA GLU A 474 13.52 5.00 -10.95
C GLU A 474 13.32 6.52 -10.98
N LEU A 475 13.82 7.21 -12.02
CA LEU A 475 13.60 8.65 -12.22
C LEU A 475 12.21 8.98 -12.78
N TRP A 476 11.62 8.07 -13.56
CA TRP A 476 10.23 8.16 -14.04
C TRP A 476 9.24 8.05 -12.89
N LYS A 477 9.36 7.00 -12.05
CA LYS A 477 8.55 6.83 -10.82
C LYS A 477 8.58 8.05 -9.89
N ARG A 478 9.71 8.76 -9.85
CA ARG A 478 9.92 9.95 -9.02
C ARG A 478 9.52 11.27 -9.68
N GLN A 479 8.90 11.23 -10.87
CA GLN A 479 8.53 12.39 -11.70
C GLN A 479 9.70 13.34 -12.07
N ILE A 480 10.96 12.92 -11.93
CA ILE A 480 12.12 13.77 -12.23
C ILE A 480 12.30 13.87 -13.74
N TRP A 481 12.20 12.74 -14.43
CA TRP A 481 12.30 12.61 -15.88
C TRP A 481 10.96 12.17 -16.43
N THR A 482 10.34 13.03 -17.25
CA THR A 482 9.01 12.84 -17.86
C THR A 482 9.05 13.25 -19.33
N ASP A 483 10.21 13.11 -19.97
CA ASP A 483 10.54 13.74 -21.24
C ASP A 483 10.56 12.70 -22.38
N ALA A 484 10.19 13.08 -23.60
CA ALA A 484 10.17 12.15 -24.74
C ALA A 484 11.52 11.44 -24.98
N LYS A 485 12.66 12.12 -24.73
CA LYS A 485 14.00 11.51 -24.84
C LYS A 485 14.20 10.33 -23.88
N THR A 486 13.56 10.33 -22.70
CA THR A 486 13.66 9.20 -21.76
C THR A 486 12.85 8.00 -22.24
N VAL A 487 11.71 8.26 -22.88
CA VAL A 487 10.91 7.24 -23.56
C VAL A 487 11.67 6.65 -24.76
N GLU A 488 12.42 7.46 -25.51
CA GLU A 488 13.26 7.01 -26.62
C GLU A 488 14.40 6.06 -26.18
N ILE A 489 15.04 6.32 -25.02
CA ILE A 489 16.01 5.38 -24.43
C ILE A 489 15.35 4.03 -24.12
N MET A 490 14.10 4.05 -23.64
CA MET A 490 13.34 2.83 -23.32
C MET A 490 12.77 2.12 -24.56
N LYS A 491 12.48 2.86 -25.64
CA LYS A 491 12.18 2.34 -26.98
C LYS A 491 13.37 1.51 -27.49
N GLU A 492 14.56 2.10 -27.55
CA GLU A 492 15.77 1.40 -28.03
C GLU A 492 16.15 0.22 -27.10
N ALA A 493 15.98 0.36 -25.78
CA ALA A 493 16.21 -0.74 -24.84
C ALA A 493 15.28 -1.94 -25.10
N SER A 494 14.02 -1.70 -25.46
CA SER A 494 13.06 -2.74 -25.86
C SER A 494 13.44 -3.44 -27.17
N LEU A 495 14.22 -2.78 -28.03
CA LEU A 495 14.69 -3.31 -29.32
C LEU A 495 16.05 -4.02 -29.25
N SER A 496 16.72 -4.03 -28.09
CA SER A 496 17.98 -4.75 -27.85
C SER A 496 17.87 -6.27 -28.04
N GLU A 497 18.99 -6.99 -28.05
CA GLU A 497 19.01 -8.45 -28.22
C GLU A 497 19.07 -9.22 -26.88
N ASN A 498 19.40 -8.54 -25.79
CA ASN A 498 19.56 -9.15 -24.48
C ASN A 498 18.21 -9.28 -23.78
N GLU A 499 17.78 -10.52 -23.49
CA GLU A 499 16.49 -10.85 -22.84
C GLU A 499 16.15 -9.94 -21.65
N LYS A 500 17.10 -9.70 -20.74
CA LYS A 500 16.84 -8.89 -19.53
C LYS A 500 16.67 -7.41 -19.86
N VAL A 501 17.30 -6.92 -20.91
CA VAL A 501 17.23 -5.52 -21.38
C VAL A 501 15.91 -5.30 -22.10
N ILE A 502 15.50 -6.22 -22.99
CA ILE A 502 14.18 -6.25 -23.64
C ILE A 502 13.07 -6.19 -22.59
N ILE A 503 13.04 -7.14 -21.64
CA ILE A 503 12.00 -7.20 -20.60
C ILE A 503 12.05 -5.95 -19.71
N GLY A 504 13.25 -5.39 -19.48
CA GLY A 504 13.44 -4.15 -18.74
C GLY A 504 12.82 -2.93 -19.42
N GLY A 505 12.93 -2.83 -20.74
CA GLY A 505 12.26 -1.83 -21.58
C GLY A 505 10.74 -2.05 -21.64
N VAL A 506 10.31 -3.25 -21.99
CA VAL A 506 8.88 -3.58 -22.18
C VAL A 506 8.08 -3.41 -20.88
N ARG A 507 8.60 -3.85 -19.72
CA ARG A 507 7.92 -3.67 -18.43
C ARG A 507 7.80 -2.20 -18.00
N PHE A 508 8.64 -1.30 -18.50
CA PHE A 508 8.50 0.13 -18.23
C PHE A 508 7.24 0.70 -18.91
N PHE A 509 6.95 0.30 -20.15
CA PHE A 509 5.72 0.72 -20.84
C PHE A 509 4.44 0.06 -20.31
N LEU A 510 4.55 -1.14 -19.71
CA LEU A 510 3.39 -1.84 -19.14
C LEU A 510 3.09 -1.44 -17.68
N GLY A 511 4.13 -1.17 -16.87
CA GLY A 511 3.97 -0.93 -15.43
C GLY A 511 4.54 0.39 -14.92
N GLY A 512 5.30 1.15 -15.71
CA GLY A 512 5.98 2.36 -15.24
C GLY A 512 5.05 3.47 -14.77
N ASP A 513 3.84 3.55 -15.34
CA ASP A 513 2.82 4.53 -14.97
C ASP A 513 2.01 4.08 -13.73
N LYS A 514 1.70 2.78 -13.60
CA LYS A 514 1.07 2.23 -12.39
C LYS A 514 2.00 2.25 -11.17
N GLU A 515 3.26 1.85 -11.35
CA GLU A 515 4.29 1.95 -10.31
C GLU A 515 4.61 3.41 -9.91
N ARG A 516 4.14 4.39 -10.70
CA ARG A 516 4.23 5.83 -10.41
C ARG A 516 3.03 6.28 -9.59
N GLU A 517 1.80 5.95 -10.01
CA GLU A 517 0.57 6.26 -9.26
C GLU A 517 0.63 5.72 -7.82
N GLU A 518 1.02 4.45 -7.67
CA GLU A 518 1.21 3.81 -6.36
C GLU A 518 2.23 4.57 -5.46
N ALA A 519 3.29 5.13 -6.06
CA ALA A 519 4.30 5.91 -5.34
C ALA A 519 3.86 7.35 -4.98
N GLU A 520 2.90 7.90 -5.72
CA GLU A 520 2.28 9.21 -5.41
C GLU A 520 1.33 9.07 -4.20
N ASP A 521 0.56 7.99 -4.14
CA ASP A 521 -0.33 7.67 -3.01
C ASP A 521 0.45 7.37 -1.72
N GLU A 522 1.51 6.56 -1.76
CA GLU A 522 2.37 6.28 -0.60
C GLU A 522 2.99 7.56 0.00
N SER A 523 3.30 8.55 -0.84
CA SER A 523 3.84 9.86 -0.43
C SER A 523 2.80 10.78 0.22
N SER A 524 1.51 10.54 -0.04
CA SER A 524 0.39 11.35 0.45
C SER A 524 -0.10 10.94 1.84
N ASP A 525 0.04 9.66 2.21
CA ASP A 525 -0.64 9.08 3.38
C ASP A 525 0.12 9.23 4.72
N ASP A 526 1.45 9.37 4.67
CA ASP A 526 2.34 9.34 5.86
C ASP A 526 2.21 10.57 6.79
N ASP A 527 1.38 11.56 6.42
CA ASP A 527 1.40 12.90 7.02
C ASP A 527 -0.02 13.55 7.04
N ALA A 528 -1.06 12.71 7.16
CA ALA A 528 -2.47 13.07 7.31
C ALA A 528 -2.80 13.57 8.73
N VAL A 529 -2.63 14.87 8.95
CA VAL A 529 -2.87 15.51 10.26
C VAL A 529 -4.37 15.62 10.56
N ASP A 530 -4.89 14.74 11.42
CA ASP A 530 -6.30 14.74 11.86
C ASP A 530 -6.73 16.08 12.50
N VAL A 531 -7.46 16.86 11.70
CA VAL A 531 -8.03 18.17 12.06
C VAL A 531 -9.06 18.06 13.19
N GLY A 532 -9.78 16.94 13.27
CA GLY A 532 -10.75 16.66 14.33
C GLY A 532 -10.07 16.55 15.69
N ARG A 533 -8.95 15.82 15.76
CA ARG A 533 -8.14 15.68 16.97
C ARG A 533 -7.56 17.03 17.43
N ILE A 534 -7.06 17.86 16.51
CA ILE A 534 -6.52 19.20 16.84
C ILE A 534 -7.64 20.13 17.36
N LYS A 535 -8.78 20.20 16.68
CA LYS A 535 -9.95 20.99 17.12
C LYS A 535 -10.45 20.55 18.50
N HIS A 536 -10.50 19.26 18.77
CA HIS A 536 -10.90 18.73 20.08
C HIS A 536 -9.89 19.07 21.19
N GLN A 537 -8.59 18.99 20.91
CA GLN A 537 -7.53 19.29 21.87
C GLN A 537 -7.47 20.78 22.26
N LEU A 538 -7.88 21.68 21.35
CA LEU A 538 -8.14 23.09 21.63
C LEU A 538 -9.37 23.33 22.53
N GLY A 539 -10.40 22.48 22.44
CA GLY A 539 -11.63 22.61 23.22
C GLY A 539 -11.50 22.17 24.69
N ILE A 540 -10.57 21.27 25.01
CA ILE A 540 -10.40 20.71 26.36
C ILE A 540 -9.60 21.62 27.31
N ASN A 541 -8.68 22.44 26.79
CA ASN A 541 -7.73 23.21 27.60
C ASN A 541 -7.98 24.72 27.52
N LYS A 542 -7.67 25.46 28.60
CA LYS A 542 -7.64 26.94 28.56
C LYS A 542 -6.76 27.43 27.41
N LYS A 543 -7.31 28.32 26.57
CA LYS A 543 -6.65 28.88 25.39
C LYS A 543 -5.41 29.69 25.80
N THR A 544 -4.21 29.16 25.57
CA THR A 544 -2.95 29.94 25.64
C THR A 544 -2.54 30.39 24.24
N LYS A 545 -2.13 31.66 24.09
CA LYS A 545 -1.80 32.29 22.79
C LYS A 545 -0.79 31.47 21.96
N LYS A 546 0.17 30.81 22.64
CA LYS A 546 1.16 29.91 22.01
C LYS A 546 0.54 28.66 21.38
N LYS A 547 -0.48 28.04 22.00
CA LYS A 547 -1.15 26.84 21.46
C LYS A 547 -2.10 27.17 20.31
N ALA A 548 -2.78 28.32 20.37
CA ALA A 548 -3.60 28.81 19.26
C ALA A 548 -2.78 28.96 17.98
N ARG A 549 -1.63 29.65 18.04
CA ARG A 549 -0.71 29.85 16.90
C ARG A 549 -0.16 28.53 16.31
N VAL A 550 0.00 27.48 17.12
CA VAL A 550 0.45 26.16 16.63
C VAL A 550 -0.67 25.44 15.87
N ALA A 551 -1.89 25.46 16.39
CA ALA A 551 -3.04 24.86 15.71
C ALA A 551 -3.45 25.63 14.45
N GLU A 552 -3.33 26.96 14.46
CA GLU A 552 -3.51 27.82 13.30
C GLU A 552 -2.48 27.49 12.21
N LYS A 553 -1.19 27.37 12.56
CA LYS A 553 -0.17 26.89 11.61
C LYS A 553 -0.52 25.51 11.05
N ALA A 554 -0.93 24.55 11.88
CA ALA A 554 -1.36 23.23 11.41
C ALA A 554 -2.60 23.27 10.49
N LEU A 555 -3.55 24.17 10.73
CA LEU A 555 -4.70 24.41 9.86
C LEU A 555 -4.28 25.06 8.52
N THR A 556 -3.32 25.99 8.53
CA THR A 556 -2.80 26.60 7.29
C THR A 556 -1.99 25.60 6.46
N THR A 557 -1.21 24.72 7.08
CA THR A 557 -0.50 23.65 6.35
C THR A 557 -1.47 22.60 5.81
N HIS A 558 -2.51 22.22 6.56
CA HIS A 558 -3.57 21.36 6.05
C HIS A 558 -4.31 22.01 4.87
N LYS A 559 -4.75 23.27 4.99
CA LYS A 559 -5.36 24.01 3.87
C LYS A 559 -4.43 24.13 2.66
N LYS A 560 -3.12 24.26 2.84
CA LYS A 560 -2.13 24.24 1.75
C LYS A 560 -1.93 22.84 1.15
N LYS A 561 -2.09 21.75 1.92
CA LYS A 561 -2.11 20.37 1.40
C LYS A 561 -3.41 20.09 0.62
N GLU A 562 -4.57 20.46 1.17
CA GLU A 562 -5.88 20.37 0.49
C GLU A 562 -5.88 21.14 -0.83
N LYS A 563 -5.42 22.40 -0.85
CA LYS A 563 -5.26 23.17 -2.09
C LYS A 563 -4.30 22.54 -3.10
N LYS A 564 -3.35 21.69 -2.68
CA LYS A 564 -2.48 20.92 -3.57
C LYS A 564 -3.09 19.59 -4.04
N LYS A 565 -4.00 18.99 -3.27
CA LYS A 565 -4.79 17.82 -3.68
C LYS A 565 -5.92 18.19 -4.64
N ASN A 566 -6.52 19.38 -4.45
CA ASN A 566 -7.60 19.90 -5.28
C ASN A 566 -7.09 20.81 -6.41
N GLN A 567 -5.78 21.02 -6.53
CA GLN A 567 -5.19 21.55 -7.76
C GLN A 567 -5.32 20.46 -8.83
N PRO A 568 -5.79 20.77 -10.05
CA PRO A 568 -5.81 19.78 -11.12
C PRO A 568 -4.39 19.25 -11.31
N HIS A 569 -4.21 17.94 -11.18
CA HIS A 569 -2.94 17.30 -11.45
C HIS A 569 -2.50 17.70 -12.86
N ALA A 570 -1.25 18.18 -13.01
CA ALA A 570 -0.71 18.48 -14.33
C ALA A 570 -0.90 17.24 -15.22
N LEU A 571 -1.45 17.42 -16.42
CA LEU A 571 -1.87 16.33 -17.30
C LEU A 571 -0.72 15.33 -17.49
N ASN A 572 -0.83 14.19 -16.82
CA ASN A 572 0.21 13.20 -16.71
C ASN A 572 0.19 12.30 -17.94
N PHE A 573 0.81 12.76 -19.04
CA PHE A 573 0.95 11.96 -20.24
C PHE A 573 1.63 10.61 -19.92
N SER A 574 0.95 9.51 -20.27
CA SER A 574 1.55 8.17 -20.23
C SER A 574 2.81 8.11 -21.09
N ALA A 575 3.76 7.24 -20.70
CA ALA A 575 4.93 6.93 -21.52
C ALA A 575 4.56 6.52 -22.96
N LEU A 576 3.36 5.98 -23.18
CA LEU A 576 2.85 5.56 -24.49
C LEU A 576 2.48 6.75 -25.41
N HIS A 577 2.07 7.89 -24.85
CA HIS A 577 1.74 9.11 -25.62
C HIS A 577 2.99 9.91 -26.01
N LEU A 578 4.11 9.67 -25.31
CA LEU A 578 5.41 10.33 -25.53
C LEU A 578 6.31 9.57 -26.53
N LEU A 579 5.79 8.55 -27.20
CA LEU A 579 6.52 7.77 -28.21
C LEU A 579 6.56 8.49 -29.57
N HIS A 580 7.76 8.78 -30.06
CA HIS A 580 7.97 9.14 -31.46
C HIS A 580 7.85 7.90 -32.35
N ASP A 581 6.92 7.92 -33.31
CA ASP A 581 6.55 6.81 -34.19
C ASP A 581 6.19 5.51 -33.43
N PRO A 582 4.92 5.37 -32.99
CA PRO A 582 4.42 4.15 -32.35
C PRO A 582 4.18 2.99 -33.33
N GLN A 583 3.83 3.26 -34.59
CA GLN A 583 3.60 2.23 -35.62
C GLN A 583 4.90 1.47 -35.91
N GLY A 584 5.95 2.19 -36.34
CA GLY A 584 7.24 1.57 -36.64
C GLY A 584 7.90 0.92 -35.41
N PHE A 585 7.61 1.43 -34.20
CA PHE A 585 8.02 0.74 -32.96
C PHE A 585 7.33 -0.61 -32.78
N ALA A 586 6.00 -0.66 -32.92
CA ALA A 586 5.24 -1.88 -32.72
C ALA A 586 5.57 -2.96 -33.78
N ASP A 587 5.72 -2.55 -35.05
CA ASP A 587 6.13 -3.44 -36.15
C ASP A 587 7.54 -4.03 -35.93
N THR A 588 8.54 -3.18 -35.65
CA THR A 588 9.92 -3.64 -35.44
C THR A 588 10.04 -4.56 -34.23
N LEU A 589 9.29 -4.29 -33.16
CA LEU A 589 9.22 -5.11 -31.96
C LEU A 589 8.57 -6.46 -32.26
N PHE A 590 7.44 -6.50 -32.98
CA PHE A 590 6.76 -7.74 -33.38
C PHE A 590 7.65 -8.61 -34.27
N THR A 591 8.20 -8.06 -35.36
CA THR A 591 9.02 -8.82 -36.31
C THR A 591 10.31 -9.34 -35.66
N ARG A 592 10.98 -8.54 -34.83
CA ARG A 592 12.26 -8.91 -34.18
C ARG A 592 12.08 -9.97 -33.09
N HIS A 593 11.07 -9.86 -32.24
CA HIS A 593 10.96 -10.65 -31.00
C HIS A 593 9.89 -11.76 -31.02
N LEU A 594 8.82 -11.60 -31.79
CA LEU A 594 7.68 -12.52 -31.81
C LEU A 594 7.66 -13.39 -33.07
N GLN A 595 7.84 -12.79 -34.25
CA GLN A 595 7.81 -13.49 -35.54
C GLN A 595 9.12 -14.23 -35.85
N SER A 596 10.27 -13.63 -35.53
CA SER A 596 11.58 -14.22 -35.81
C SER A 596 11.85 -15.49 -35.00
N SER A 597 12.08 -16.61 -35.69
CA SER A 597 12.49 -17.88 -35.05
C SER A 597 13.86 -17.80 -34.37
N LYS A 598 14.66 -16.77 -34.63
CA LYS A 598 15.97 -16.55 -33.98
C LYS A 598 15.85 -15.97 -32.56
N ALA A 599 14.68 -15.46 -32.17
CA ALA A 599 14.45 -14.86 -30.86
C ALA A 599 14.35 -15.91 -29.74
N LYS A 600 15.45 -16.07 -28.98
CA LYS A 600 15.60 -16.97 -27.81
C LYS A 600 14.82 -16.51 -26.55
N LEU A 601 13.63 -15.95 -26.71
CA LEU A 601 12.79 -15.53 -25.58
C LEU A 601 11.90 -16.68 -25.09
N ASN A 602 11.83 -16.86 -23.77
CA ASN A 602 10.86 -17.75 -23.12
C ASN A 602 9.42 -17.32 -23.44
N LEU A 603 8.45 -18.25 -23.38
CA LEU A 603 7.04 -18.00 -23.67
C LEU A 603 6.45 -16.88 -22.80
N GLU A 604 6.77 -16.85 -21.51
CA GLU A 604 6.36 -15.77 -20.59
C GLU A 604 6.88 -14.40 -21.04
N ASN A 605 8.12 -14.35 -21.53
CA ASN A 605 8.73 -13.11 -21.99
C ASN A 605 8.15 -12.68 -23.35
N LYS A 606 7.83 -13.63 -24.24
CA LYS A 606 7.05 -13.36 -25.47
C LYS A 606 5.65 -12.85 -25.17
N LEU A 607 4.99 -13.35 -24.13
CA LEU A 607 3.68 -12.88 -23.68
C LEU A 607 3.74 -11.44 -23.16
N VAL A 608 4.75 -11.08 -22.36
CA VAL A 608 4.97 -9.68 -21.90
C VAL A 608 5.27 -8.74 -23.07
N VAL A 609 6.06 -9.19 -24.05
CA VAL A 609 6.33 -8.47 -25.30
C VAL A 609 5.03 -8.27 -26.12
N LEU A 610 4.20 -9.31 -26.23
CA LEU A 610 2.92 -9.29 -26.93
C LEU A 610 1.90 -8.34 -26.27
N GLN A 611 1.85 -8.29 -24.94
CA GLN A 611 0.99 -7.36 -24.18
C GLN A 611 1.31 -5.89 -24.47
N LEU A 612 2.58 -5.55 -24.73
CA LEU A 612 2.94 -4.19 -25.13
C LEU A 612 2.52 -3.89 -26.57
N VAL A 613 2.73 -4.84 -27.49
CA VAL A 613 2.29 -4.69 -28.90
C VAL A 613 0.78 -4.50 -28.97
N SER A 614 0.00 -5.34 -28.28
CA SER A 614 -1.45 -5.21 -28.27
C SER A 614 -1.95 -3.91 -27.63
N ARG A 615 -1.31 -3.44 -26.55
CA ARG A 615 -1.64 -2.15 -25.94
C ARG A 615 -1.34 -0.97 -26.87
N LEU A 616 -0.20 -0.99 -27.57
CA LEU A 616 0.15 0.02 -28.58
C LEU A 616 -0.85 0.01 -29.75
N VAL A 617 -1.21 -1.17 -30.23
CA VAL A 617 -2.17 -1.37 -31.33
C VAL A 617 -3.55 -0.82 -30.97
N GLY A 618 -4.09 -1.17 -29.79
CA GLY A 618 -5.40 -0.70 -29.35
C GLY A 618 -5.46 0.80 -29.09
N LEU A 619 -4.42 1.36 -28.45
CA LEU A 619 -4.38 2.79 -28.07
C LEU A 619 -4.19 3.70 -29.29
N HIS A 620 -3.17 3.44 -30.10
CA HIS A 620 -2.83 4.28 -31.27
C HIS A 620 -3.54 3.86 -32.57
N LYS A 621 -4.48 2.90 -32.51
CA LYS A 621 -5.20 2.32 -33.66
C LYS A 621 -4.24 1.89 -34.80
N LEU A 622 -3.22 1.10 -34.44
CA LEU A 622 -2.13 0.68 -35.34
C LEU A 622 -2.49 -0.54 -36.18
N HIS A 623 -1.94 -0.64 -37.38
CA HIS A 623 -2.28 -1.71 -38.33
C HIS A 623 -1.13 -2.73 -38.43
N ILE A 624 -1.28 -3.91 -37.82
CA ILE A 624 -0.26 -4.99 -37.83
C ILE A 624 -0.93 -6.32 -38.19
N MET A 625 -1.24 -6.54 -39.48
CA MET A 625 -1.99 -7.73 -39.91
C MET A 625 -1.34 -9.09 -39.53
N PRO A 626 0.01 -9.26 -39.55
CA PRO A 626 0.65 -10.51 -39.10
C PRO A 626 0.46 -10.84 -37.61
N LEU A 627 0.02 -9.88 -36.78
CA LEU A 627 -0.27 -10.10 -35.35
C LEU A 627 -1.46 -11.06 -35.16
N TYR A 628 -2.49 -10.94 -36.00
CA TYR A 628 -3.71 -11.74 -35.87
C TYR A 628 -3.48 -13.21 -36.28
N SER A 629 -2.71 -13.45 -37.35
CA SER A 629 -2.30 -14.82 -37.72
C SER A 629 -1.35 -15.45 -36.68
N TYR A 630 -0.54 -14.63 -35.98
CA TYR A 630 0.24 -15.10 -34.83
C TYR A 630 -0.65 -15.58 -33.68
N PHE A 631 -1.72 -14.84 -33.33
CA PHE A 631 -2.67 -15.26 -32.30
C PHE A 631 -3.32 -16.62 -32.62
N GLN A 632 -3.65 -16.90 -33.89
CA GLN A 632 -4.27 -18.16 -34.32
C GLN A 632 -3.50 -19.42 -33.86
N LYS A 633 -2.17 -19.33 -33.68
CA LYS A 633 -1.34 -20.42 -33.16
C LYS A 633 -1.53 -20.71 -31.67
N PHE A 634 -1.83 -19.70 -30.86
CA PHE A 634 -1.84 -19.79 -29.38
C PHE A 634 -3.25 -19.87 -28.77
N LEU A 635 -4.30 -19.63 -29.56
CA LEU A 635 -5.70 -19.76 -29.16
C LEU A 635 -6.14 -21.23 -29.02
N THR A 636 -5.52 -22.01 -28.13
CA THR A 636 -5.95 -23.37 -27.78
C THR A 636 -6.04 -23.53 -26.26
N PRO A 637 -7.07 -24.16 -25.68
CA PRO A 637 -7.27 -24.17 -24.22
C PRO A 637 -6.21 -24.97 -23.44
N ARG A 638 -5.43 -25.83 -24.12
CA ARG A 638 -4.32 -26.60 -23.53
C ARG A 638 -3.04 -25.80 -23.33
N GLN A 639 -2.88 -24.67 -24.02
CA GLN A 639 -1.69 -23.84 -23.95
C GLN A 639 -1.60 -23.12 -22.58
N PRO A 640 -0.41 -22.93 -21.98
CA PRO A 640 -0.27 -22.15 -20.75
C PRO A 640 -0.56 -20.66 -20.97
N SER A 641 -1.14 -20.00 -19.96
CA SER A 641 -1.45 -18.56 -19.90
C SER A 641 -2.35 -18.04 -21.03
N VAL A 642 -3.22 -18.88 -21.58
CA VAL A 642 -4.15 -18.57 -22.68
C VAL A 642 -5.08 -17.39 -22.40
N THR A 643 -5.52 -17.20 -21.15
CA THR A 643 -6.33 -16.04 -20.75
C THR A 643 -5.60 -14.72 -20.99
N SER A 644 -4.27 -14.70 -20.93
CA SER A 644 -3.46 -13.53 -21.30
C SER A 644 -3.33 -13.34 -22.81
N PHE A 645 -3.31 -14.41 -23.60
CA PHE A 645 -3.36 -14.32 -25.07
C PHE A 645 -4.73 -13.81 -25.54
N LEU A 646 -5.83 -14.29 -24.94
CA LEU A 646 -7.19 -13.81 -25.18
C LEU A 646 -7.35 -12.32 -24.83
N ALA A 647 -6.84 -11.91 -23.66
CA ALA A 647 -6.84 -10.49 -23.27
C ALA A 647 -5.99 -9.62 -24.20
N SER A 648 -4.82 -10.11 -24.63
CA SER A 648 -3.96 -9.40 -25.58
C SER A 648 -4.60 -9.28 -26.96
N LEU A 649 -5.33 -10.31 -27.42
CA LEU A 649 -6.09 -10.23 -28.66
C LEU A 649 -7.19 -9.18 -28.57
N ALA A 650 -8.02 -9.22 -27.51
CA ALA A 650 -9.08 -8.25 -27.31
C ALA A 650 -8.54 -6.81 -27.21
N GLN A 651 -7.39 -6.58 -26.57
CA GLN A 651 -6.78 -5.25 -26.53
C GLN A 651 -6.24 -4.79 -27.90
N ALA A 652 -5.85 -5.72 -28.78
CA ALA A 652 -5.37 -5.40 -30.13
C ALA A 652 -6.48 -5.18 -31.18
N THR A 653 -7.75 -5.46 -30.87
CA THR A 653 -8.86 -5.18 -31.81
C THR A 653 -9.37 -3.76 -31.65
N HIS A 654 -9.68 -3.08 -32.74
CA HIS A 654 -10.26 -1.73 -32.77
C HIS A 654 -11.06 -1.53 -34.08
N ASP A 655 -11.81 -0.43 -34.16
CA ASP A 655 -12.84 -0.20 -35.20
C ASP A 655 -12.31 -0.27 -36.65
N LEU A 656 -11.02 0.05 -36.85
CA LEU A 656 -10.34 0.10 -38.16
C LEU A 656 -9.73 -1.24 -38.59
N VAL A 657 -9.75 -2.28 -37.74
CA VAL A 657 -9.26 -3.61 -38.10
C VAL A 657 -10.29 -4.30 -38.99
N PRO A 658 -9.94 -4.75 -40.21
CA PRO A 658 -10.87 -5.46 -41.09
C PRO A 658 -11.48 -6.69 -40.41
N PRO A 659 -12.83 -6.84 -40.45
CA PRO A 659 -13.51 -7.95 -39.76
C PRO A 659 -13.08 -9.33 -40.30
N ASP A 660 -12.78 -9.44 -41.59
CA ASP A 660 -12.29 -10.64 -42.28
C ASP A 660 -11.08 -11.32 -41.60
N VAL A 661 -10.25 -10.52 -40.91
CA VAL A 661 -9.04 -11.01 -40.20
C VAL A 661 -9.38 -11.49 -38.78
N LEU A 662 -10.46 -10.96 -38.19
CA LEU A 662 -10.91 -11.28 -36.83
C LEU A 662 -11.93 -12.42 -36.79
N GLU A 663 -12.81 -12.52 -37.79
CA GLU A 663 -13.80 -13.60 -37.94
C GLU A 663 -13.18 -15.01 -37.76
N PRO A 664 -12.09 -15.41 -38.45
CA PRO A 664 -11.48 -16.73 -38.24
C PRO A 664 -10.89 -16.93 -36.83
N LEU A 665 -10.53 -15.85 -36.13
CA LEU A 665 -10.09 -15.93 -34.73
C LEU A 665 -11.27 -16.10 -33.78
N VAL A 666 -12.36 -15.36 -33.98
CA VAL A 666 -13.61 -15.49 -33.20
C VAL A 666 -14.20 -16.89 -33.39
N GLN A 667 -14.25 -17.40 -34.63
CA GLN A 667 -14.70 -18.75 -34.93
C GLN A 667 -13.79 -19.81 -34.29
N LYS A 668 -12.47 -19.63 -34.31
CA LYS A 668 -11.53 -20.55 -33.62
C LYS A 668 -11.76 -20.56 -32.11
N ILE A 669 -11.97 -19.40 -31.47
CA ILE A 669 -12.28 -19.33 -30.03
C ILE A 669 -13.60 -20.04 -29.73
N ALA A 670 -14.65 -19.82 -30.54
CA ALA A 670 -15.92 -20.51 -30.35
C ALA A 670 -15.77 -22.04 -30.46
N ASN A 671 -15.10 -22.53 -31.50
CA ASN A 671 -14.91 -23.96 -31.75
C ASN A 671 -14.11 -24.66 -30.64
N GLU A 672 -13.02 -24.05 -30.16
CA GLU A 672 -12.13 -24.70 -29.20
C GLU A 672 -12.53 -24.47 -27.73
N PHE A 673 -13.07 -23.29 -27.39
CA PHE A 673 -13.37 -22.92 -26.00
C PHE A 673 -14.83 -23.10 -25.61
N VAL A 674 -15.77 -23.05 -26.57
CA VAL A 674 -17.22 -23.09 -26.34
C VAL A 674 -17.84 -24.38 -26.90
N SER A 675 -17.07 -25.47 -26.90
CA SER A 675 -17.54 -26.81 -27.25
C SER A 675 -18.32 -27.46 -26.10
N GLU A 676 -19.18 -28.43 -26.38
CA GLU A 676 -19.95 -29.16 -25.33
C GLU A 676 -19.05 -29.92 -24.33
N ALA A 677 -17.84 -30.29 -24.76
CA ALA A 677 -16.84 -30.95 -23.91
C ALA A 677 -15.98 -29.97 -23.09
N SER A 678 -16.13 -28.65 -23.29
CA SER A 678 -15.35 -27.65 -22.57
C SER A 678 -15.78 -27.51 -21.11
N ALA A 679 -14.80 -27.31 -20.21
CA ALA A 679 -15.10 -26.99 -18.83
C ALA A 679 -15.76 -25.60 -18.75
N GLY A 680 -16.74 -25.43 -17.84
CA GLY A 680 -17.50 -24.18 -17.73
C GLY A 680 -16.64 -22.91 -17.50
N GLU A 681 -15.45 -23.05 -16.90
CA GLU A 681 -14.47 -21.97 -16.76
C GLU A 681 -13.86 -21.56 -18.11
N VAL A 682 -13.49 -22.53 -18.94
CA VAL A 682 -12.92 -22.33 -20.29
C VAL A 682 -13.97 -21.70 -21.21
N ALA A 683 -15.20 -22.21 -21.19
CA ALA A 683 -16.32 -21.62 -21.93
C ALA A 683 -16.64 -20.18 -21.48
N THR A 684 -16.57 -19.90 -20.17
CA THR A 684 -16.76 -18.54 -19.64
C THR A 684 -15.65 -17.60 -20.13
N ALA A 685 -14.38 -18.04 -20.08
CA ALA A 685 -13.26 -17.25 -20.56
C ALA A 685 -13.32 -16.99 -22.08
N GLY A 686 -13.68 -18.00 -22.88
CA GLY A 686 -13.89 -17.87 -24.32
C GLY A 686 -15.01 -16.88 -24.67
N MET A 687 -16.19 -17.00 -24.05
CA MET A 687 -17.30 -16.06 -24.27
C MET A 687 -16.98 -14.64 -23.83
N ASN A 688 -16.29 -14.47 -22.69
CA ASN A 688 -15.86 -13.15 -22.22
C ASN A 688 -14.85 -12.52 -23.20
N ALA A 689 -13.87 -13.29 -23.68
CA ALA A 689 -12.91 -12.80 -24.67
C ALA A 689 -13.59 -12.39 -25.99
N ILE A 690 -14.51 -13.21 -26.50
CA ILE A 690 -15.33 -12.89 -27.69
C ILE A 690 -16.14 -11.60 -27.45
N ARG A 691 -16.77 -11.44 -26.28
CA ARG A 691 -17.49 -10.21 -25.92
C ARG A 691 -16.57 -8.99 -25.98
N GLU A 692 -15.39 -9.06 -25.37
CA GLU A 692 -14.44 -7.93 -25.33
C GLU A 692 -13.84 -7.56 -26.69
N ILE A 693 -13.70 -8.55 -27.60
CA ILE A 693 -13.40 -8.31 -29.02
C ILE A 693 -14.57 -7.57 -29.68
N CYS A 694 -15.80 -8.06 -29.53
CA CYS A 694 -16.98 -7.43 -30.14
C CYS A 694 -17.34 -6.05 -29.56
N VAL A 695 -16.87 -5.69 -28.37
CA VAL A 695 -16.98 -4.31 -27.84
C VAL A 695 -16.19 -3.33 -28.71
N ARG A 696 -15.05 -3.77 -29.29
CA ARG A 696 -14.10 -2.94 -30.04
C ARG A 696 -14.16 -3.14 -31.56
N GLN A 697 -14.65 -4.28 -32.03
CA GLN A 697 -15.02 -4.50 -33.43
C GLN A 697 -16.30 -5.35 -33.49
N PRO A 698 -17.50 -4.72 -33.51
CA PRO A 698 -18.79 -5.41 -33.50
C PRO A 698 -19.05 -6.22 -34.78
N LEU A 699 -18.39 -5.87 -35.88
CA LEU A 699 -18.56 -6.52 -37.19
C LEU A 699 -17.78 -7.83 -37.33
N ALA A 700 -16.97 -8.21 -36.34
CA ALA A 700 -16.15 -9.44 -36.36
C ALA A 700 -16.92 -10.75 -36.10
N MET A 701 -18.27 -10.72 -36.09
CA MET A 701 -19.11 -11.87 -35.75
C MET A 701 -20.31 -12.01 -36.69
N ASN A 702 -20.52 -13.23 -37.18
CA ASN A 702 -21.68 -13.58 -38.01
C ASN A 702 -22.97 -13.74 -37.18
N GLU A 703 -24.12 -13.43 -37.79
CA GLU A 703 -25.45 -13.59 -37.18
C GLU A 703 -25.68 -15.01 -36.65
N THR A 704 -25.28 -16.04 -37.40
CA THR A 704 -25.43 -17.46 -37.02
C THR A 704 -24.66 -17.77 -35.74
N LEU A 705 -23.37 -17.42 -35.70
CA LEU A 705 -22.50 -17.64 -34.54
C LEU A 705 -22.98 -16.87 -33.31
N LEU A 706 -23.44 -15.63 -33.48
CA LEU A 706 -24.04 -14.83 -32.41
C LEU A 706 -25.26 -15.54 -31.81
N GLN A 707 -26.13 -16.10 -32.65
CA GLN A 707 -27.34 -16.78 -32.21
C GLN A 707 -27.04 -18.06 -31.43
N ASP A 708 -26.02 -18.81 -31.83
CA ASP A 708 -25.56 -20.02 -31.14
C ASP A 708 -24.95 -19.69 -29.77
N LEU A 709 -24.04 -18.71 -29.71
CA LEU A 709 -23.46 -18.22 -28.44
C LEU A 709 -24.52 -17.64 -27.48
N VAL A 710 -25.59 -17.04 -28.02
CA VAL A 710 -26.74 -16.54 -27.24
C VAL A 710 -27.61 -17.67 -26.67
N MET A 711 -27.59 -18.89 -27.22
CA MET A 711 -28.38 -20.01 -26.67
C MET A 711 -27.93 -20.38 -25.25
N TYR A 712 -26.64 -20.23 -24.95
CA TYR A 712 -26.05 -20.48 -23.63
C TYR A 712 -26.57 -19.56 -22.51
N LYS A 713 -27.39 -18.55 -22.78
CA LYS A 713 -28.10 -17.78 -21.74
C LYS A 713 -29.01 -18.61 -20.83
N LYS A 714 -29.24 -19.88 -21.17
CA LYS A 714 -29.98 -20.89 -20.38
C LYS A 714 -29.07 -21.99 -19.78
N SER A 715 -27.74 -21.87 -19.87
CA SER A 715 -26.80 -22.89 -19.36
C SER A 715 -26.95 -23.12 -17.86
N LYS A 716 -26.68 -24.35 -17.41
CA LYS A 716 -26.68 -24.71 -15.98
C LYS A 716 -25.55 -24.01 -15.21
N ASP A 717 -24.47 -23.67 -15.89
CA ASP A 717 -23.34 -22.96 -15.30
C ASP A 717 -23.49 -21.44 -15.41
N LYS A 718 -23.30 -20.80 -14.26
CA LYS A 718 -23.60 -19.38 -14.05
C LYS A 718 -22.60 -18.48 -14.76
N GLY A 719 -21.32 -18.86 -14.86
CA GLY A 719 -20.30 -18.10 -15.59
C GLY A 719 -20.68 -17.95 -17.05
N VAL A 720 -20.87 -19.09 -17.72
CA VAL A 720 -21.31 -19.19 -19.13
C VAL A 720 -22.64 -18.45 -19.34
N MET A 721 -23.61 -18.62 -18.44
CA MET A 721 -24.90 -17.91 -18.52
C MET A 721 -24.74 -16.39 -18.47
N MET A 722 -23.87 -15.89 -17.58
CA MET A 722 -23.61 -14.45 -17.42
C MET A 722 -22.80 -13.88 -18.59
N ALA A 723 -21.82 -14.63 -19.11
CA ALA A 723 -21.05 -14.25 -20.29
C ALA A 723 -21.94 -14.13 -21.54
N SER A 724 -22.77 -15.16 -21.81
CA SER A 724 -23.75 -15.16 -22.90
C SER A 724 -24.77 -14.02 -22.77
N LYS A 725 -25.24 -13.70 -21.55
CA LYS A 725 -26.07 -12.52 -21.30
C LYS A 725 -25.33 -11.19 -21.50
N GLY A 726 -24.04 -11.13 -21.18
CA GLY A 726 -23.18 -9.96 -21.40
C GLY A 726 -22.96 -9.67 -22.88
N LEU A 727 -22.79 -10.71 -23.70
CA LEU A 727 -22.73 -10.62 -25.17
C LEU A 727 -24.09 -10.19 -25.74
N LEU A 728 -25.18 -10.80 -25.26
CA LEU A 728 -26.54 -10.42 -25.66
C LEU A 728 -26.85 -8.95 -25.35
N SER A 729 -26.40 -8.43 -24.21
CA SER A 729 -26.59 -7.01 -23.87
C SER A 729 -25.87 -6.10 -24.84
N LEU A 730 -24.60 -6.38 -25.15
CA LEU A 730 -23.81 -5.62 -26.12
C LEU A 730 -24.50 -5.50 -27.48
N TYR A 731 -24.98 -6.63 -28.03
CA TYR A 731 -25.65 -6.62 -29.33
C TYR A 731 -27.07 -6.03 -29.32
N ARG A 732 -27.67 -5.71 -28.16
CA ARG A 732 -28.89 -4.86 -28.12
C ARG A 732 -28.58 -3.38 -28.35
N ASP A 733 -27.36 -2.98 -28.02
CA ASP A 733 -26.94 -1.60 -28.13
C ASP A 733 -26.30 -1.34 -29.49
N VAL A 734 -25.40 -2.22 -29.92
CA VAL A 734 -24.56 -2.01 -31.11
C VAL A 734 -25.11 -2.64 -32.40
N GLY A 735 -25.85 -3.76 -32.30
CA GLY A 735 -26.14 -4.64 -33.45
C GLY A 735 -27.49 -5.34 -33.38
N ALA A 736 -28.54 -4.60 -33.01
CA ALA A 736 -29.84 -5.17 -32.65
C ALA A 736 -30.53 -5.95 -33.80
N SER A 737 -30.19 -5.65 -35.05
CA SER A 737 -30.67 -6.34 -36.25
C SER A 737 -30.32 -7.83 -36.25
N MET A 738 -29.08 -8.17 -35.90
CA MET A 738 -28.53 -9.55 -35.88
C MET A 738 -29.19 -10.45 -34.81
N LEU A 739 -29.79 -9.85 -33.78
CA LEU A 739 -30.51 -10.59 -32.75
C LEU A 739 -31.91 -10.99 -33.23
N LYS A 740 -32.37 -12.20 -32.89
CA LYS A 740 -33.77 -12.61 -33.10
C LYS A 740 -34.72 -11.74 -32.27
N LYS A 741 -35.94 -11.50 -32.78
CA LYS A 741 -36.98 -10.64 -32.14
C LYS A 741 -37.24 -10.94 -30.65
N ARG A 742 -37.14 -12.21 -30.24
CA ARG A 742 -37.26 -12.67 -28.84
C ARG A 742 -36.19 -12.08 -27.92
N ASP A 743 -35.01 -11.80 -28.46
CA ASP A 743 -33.78 -11.57 -27.71
C ASP A 743 -33.38 -10.07 -27.69
N ARG A 744 -33.86 -9.27 -28.66
CA ARG A 744 -33.70 -7.80 -28.78
C ARG A 744 -34.14 -7.00 -27.53
N GLY A 745 -35.13 -7.45 -26.76
CA GLY A 745 -35.68 -6.65 -25.65
C GLY A 745 -36.55 -5.47 -26.13
N LYS A 746 -37.02 -4.63 -25.21
CA LYS A 746 -37.98 -3.56 -25.53
C LYS A 746 -37.34 -2.39 -26.29
N GLU A 747 -36.35 -1.73 -25.68
CA GLU A 747 -35.69 -0.53 -26.22
C GLU A 747 -35.11 -0.77 -27.62
N ALA A 748 -34.31 -1.82 -27.81
CA ALA A 748 -33.75 -2.11 -29.14
C ALA A 748 -34.80 -2.51 -30.18
N SER A 749 -35.95 -3.08 -29.78
CA SER A 749 -37.07 -3.34 -30.70
C SER A 749 -37.86 -2.08 -31.06
N MET A 750 -37.80 -1.02 -30.24
CA MET A 750 -38.36 0.29 -30.55
C MET A 750 -37.39 1.10 -31.41
N GLY A 751 -36.09 1.15 -31.08
CA GLY A 751 -35.07 1.83 -31.90
C GLY A 751 -34.95 1.27 -33.33
N LEU A 752 -35.08 -0.06 -33.51
CA LEU A 752 -35.17 -0.66 -34.85
C LEU A 752 -36.47 -0.36 -35.60
N ARG A 753 -37.52 0.10 -34.91
CA ARG A 753 -38.79 0.53 -35.52
C ARG A 753 -38.80 2.03 -35.82
N ALA A 754 -38.06 2.83 -35.05
CA ALA A 754 -37.87 4.26 -35.26
C ALA A 754 -36.85 4.55 -36.36
N GLY A 755 -35.80 3.73 -36.48
CA GLY A 755 -34.69 3.91 -37.43
C GLY A 755 -33.35 4.18 -36.72
N ASP A 756 -33.39 4.70 -35.49
CA ASP A 756 -32.24 5.15 -34.68
C ASP A 756 -31.11 4.14 -34.46
N LYS A 757 -31.37 2.84 -34.65
CA LYS A 757 -30.40 1.75 -34.43
C LYS A 757 -30.10 0.95 -35.70
N LEU A 758 -29.68 1.65 -36.75
CA LEU A 758 -29.00 1.04 -37.90
C LEU A 758 -27.58 0.59 -37.48
N GLY A 759 -27.15 -0.56 -38.00
CA GLY A 759 -25.83 -1.12 -37.68
C GLY A 759 -24.71 -0.33 -38.39
N LYS A 760 -23.70 0.10 -37.63
CA LYS A 760 -22.53 0.81 -38.13
C LYS A 760 -21.85 0.05 -39.26
N ARG A 761 -21.48 0.74 -40.35
CA ARG A 761 -20.67 0.19 -41.43
C ARG A 761 -19.19 0.20 -41.05
N PHE A 762 -18.42 -0.69 -41.65
CA PHE A 762 -16.96 -0.70 -41.45
C PHE A 762 -16.35 0.62 -41.96
N GLY A 763 -15.56 1.29 -41.11
CA GLY A 763 -14.96 2.59 -41.40
C GLY A 763 -15.86 3.81 -41.13
N GLU A 764 -17.08 3.63 -40.61
CA GLU A 764 -17.97 4.73 -40.23
C GLU A 764 -17.56 5.34 -38.88
N GLN A 765 -16.94 6.52 -38.92
CA GLN A 765 -16.43 7.20 -37.73
C GLN A 765 -17.48 8.14 -37.12
N GLU A 766 -17.72 8.03 -35.81
CA GLU A 766 -18.59 8.97 -35.10
C GLU A 766 -17.98 10.38 -35.06
N SER A 767 -18.79 11.39 -35.39
CA SER A 767 -18.46 12.80 -35.18
C SER A 767 -18.38 13.09 -33.67
N GLY A 768 -17.22 13.57 -33.20
CA GLY A 768 -16.98 13.82 -31.78
C GLY A 768 -17.84 14.97 -31.24
N GLY A 769 -18.97 14.64 -30.61
CA GLY A 769 -19.76 15.60 -29.84
C GLY A 769 -19.10 15.94 -28.49
N ILE A 770 -19.37 17.14 -27.98
CA ILE A 770 -18.94 17.52 -26.63
C ILE A 770 -19.77 16.75 -25.61
N GLU A 771 -19.14 15.80 -24.91
CA GLU A 771 -19.80 14.87 -23.99
C GLU A 771 -20.61 15.61 -22.91
N GLY A 772 -21.91 15.33 -22.80
CA GLY A 772 -22.79 16.01 -21.84
C GLY A 772 -23.41 17.33 -22.31
N LEU A 773 -23.30 17.70 -23.60
CA LEU A 773 -24.16 18.75 -24.20
C LEU A 773 -25.65 18.53 -23.90
N GLU A 774 -26.12 17.28 -23.99
CA GLU A 774 -27.49 16.87 -23.68
C GLU A 774 -27.91 17.20 -22.22
N LEU A 775 -26.95 17.22 -21.28
CA LEU A 775 -27.20 17.61 -19.89
C LEU A 775 -27.35 19.13 -19.76
N LEU A 776 -26.56 19.91 -20.51
CA LEU A 776 -26.67 21.36 -20.56
C LEU A 776 -27.97 21.79 -21.25
N GLU A 777 -28.37 21.11 -22.34
CA GLU A 777 -29.64 21.33 -23.05
C GLU A 777 -30.84 21.11 -22.10
N LYS A 778 -30.89 19.96 -21.42
CA LYS A 778 -31.90 19.67 -20.39
C LYS A 778 -31.90 20.68 -19.25
N TRP A 779 -30.73 21.11 -18.77
CA TRP A 779 -30.63 22.10 -17.70
C TRP A 779 -31.21 23.46 -18.14
N LYS A 780 -30.88 23.94 -19.36
CA LYS A 780 -31.44 25.19 -19.92
C LYS A 780 -32.95 25.09 -20.16
N GLU A 781 -33.46 23.95 -20.62
CA GLU A 781 -34.91 23.71 -20.74
C GLU A 781 -35.62 23.70 -19.38
N GLU A 782 -35.05 23.07 -18.36
CA GLU A 782 -35.63 23.06 -17.02
C GLU A 782 -35.63 24.44 -16.35
N GLU A 783 -34.59 25.24 -16.57
CA GLU A 783 -34.50 26.62 -16.11
C GLU A 783 -35.51 27.53 -16.82
N ARG A 784 -35.63 27.44 -18.16
CA ARG A 784 -36.67 28.13 -18.95
C ARG A 784 -38.08 27.77 -18.45
N ARG A 785 -38.34 26.48 -18.21
CA ARG A 785 -39.61 25.96 -17.66
C ARG A 785 -39.85 26.39 -16.21
N LYS A 786 -38.80 26.68 -15.45
CA LYS A 786 -38.90 27.20 -14.07
C LYS A 786 -39.22 28.70 -14.07
N ARG A 787 -38.49 29.50 -14.84
CA ARG A 787 -38.72 30.95 -15.03
C ARG A 787 -40.16 31.23 -15.53
N ARG A 788 -40.66 30.46 -16.50
CA ARG A 788 -42.06 30.57 -16.95
C ARG A 788 -43.10 30.17 -15.88
N ARG A 789 -42.80 29.18 -15.04
CA ARG A 789 -43.68 28.80 -13.92
C ARG A 789 -43.70 29.86 -12.82
N GLU A 790 -42.58 30.55 -12.60
CA GLU A 790 -42.47 31.68 -11.66
C GLU A 790 -43.18 32.94 -12.21
N MET A 791 -43.19 33.16 -13.52
CA MET A 791 -44.01 34.19 -14.18
C MET A 791 -45.48 33.81 -14.43
N GLY A 792 -45.88 32.56 -14.13
CA GLY A 792 -47.27 32.11 -14.23
C GLY A 792 -47.78 31.79 -15.64
N LEU A 793 -46.91 31.68 -16.65
CA LEU A 793 -47.28 31.36 -18.04
C LEU A 793 -47.47 29.85 -18.27
N PRO A 794 -48.28 29.45 -19.29
CA PRO A 794 -48.39 28.05 -19.72
C PRO A 794 -47.04 27.44 -20.14
N SER A 795 -46.92 26.12 -20.00
CA SER A 795 -45.62 25.42 -20.14
C SER A 795 -45.06 25.35 -21.57
N ASP A 796 -45.83 25.73 -22.59
CA ASP A 796 -45.66 25.22 -23.97
C ASP A 796 -45.88 26.30 -25.06
N GLY A 797 -45.80 27.59 -24.72
CA GLY A 797 -45.86 28.68 -25.71
C GLY A 797 -44.51 28.93 -26.39
N GLU A 798 -44.50 29.61 -27.53
CA GLU A 798 -43.31 30.20 -28.14
C GLU A 798 -43.30 31.71 -27.85
N ASP A 799 -42.16 32.27 -27.43
CA ASP A 799 -41.91 33.72 -27.27
C ASP A 799 -40.45 33.98 -27.66
N ASP A 800 -40.16 35.20 -28.14
CA ASP A 800 -38.92 35.56 -28.87
C ASP A 800 -37.61 35.47 -28.05
N GLU A 801 -36.51 35.16 -28.72
CA GLU A 801 -35.22 34.79 -28.11
C GLU A 801 -34.31 35.98 -27.70
N GLU A 802 -34.74 37.22 -27.94
CA GLU A 802 -33.87 38.42 -27.87
C GLU A 802 -33.51 38.85 -26.42
N ASP A 803 -34.41 38.71 -25.44
CA ASP A 803 -34.21 39.16 -24.03
C ASP A 803 -33.06 38.41 -23.30
N ASP A 804 -32.72 37.20 -23.74
CA ASP A 804 -31.71 36.35 -23.08
C ASP A 804 -30.27 36.64 -23.57
N GLU A 805 -30.10 37.49 -24.59
CA GLU A 805 -28.77 37.86 -25.09
C GLU A 805 -28.16 39.04 -24.31
N GLU A 806 -28.91 40.13 -24.14
CA GLU A 806 -28.41 41.37 -23.52
C GLU A 806 -27.95 41.16 -22.07
N THR A 807 -28.69 40.35 -21.31
CA THR A 807 -28.35 40.00 -19.92
C THR A 807 -27.08 39.14 -19.79
N ASN A 808 -26.80 38.30 -20.78
CA ASN A 808 -25.64 37.40 -20.75
C ASN A 808 -24.34 38.10 -21.22
N TRP A 809 -24.46 39.10 -22.12
CA TRP A 809 -23.36 40.01 -22.46
C TRP A 809 -23.04 40.99 -21.33
N ALA A 810 -24.04 41.48 -20.58
CA ALA A 810 -23.82 42.37 -19.44
C ALA A 810 -22.94 41.74 -18.34
N ALA A 811 -23.04 40.42 -18.13
CA ALA A 811 -22.22 39.67 -17.18
C ALA A 811 -20.74 39.55 -17.57
N TRP A 812 -20.37 39.86 -18.82
CA TRP A 812 -18.99 39.79 -19.32
C TRP A 812 -18.18 41.07 -19.04
N ASN A 813 -18.84 42.22 -18.83
CA ASN A 813 -18.20 43.54 -18.72
C ASN A 813 -17.85 43.97 -17.28
N VAL A 814 -17.80 43.06 -16.30
CA VAL A 814 -17.68 43.42 -14.86
C VAL A 814 -16.32 43.02 -14.23
N GLU A 815 -15.36 42.50 -15.01
CA GLU A 815 -14.04 42.09 -14.50
C GLU A 815 -12.83 42.86 -15.08
N ASP A 816 -13.03 43.91 -15.88
CA ASP A 816 -11.95 44.82 -16.35
C ASP A 816 -12.16 46.26 -15.82
N ASP A 817 -11.70 46.52 -14.59
CA ASP A 817 -11.33 47.87 -14.13
C ASP A 817 -10.28 47.78 -12.98
N GLU A 818 -9.42 48.80 -12.86
CA GLU A 818 -8.03 48.68 -12.39
C GLU A 818 -7.76 48.59 -10.85
N ASP A 819 -6.51 48.22 -10.54
CA ASP A 819 -5.89 48.11 -9.20
C ASP A 819 -6.22 49.24 -8.20
N SER A 820 -6.59 48.88 -6.97
CA SER A 820 -6.35 49.73 -5.79
C SER A 820 -6.23 48.95 -4.49
N ASP A 821 -5.12 49.15 -3.77
CA ASP A 821 -4.79 48.52 -2.48
C ASP A 821 -4.91 49.58 -1.36
N ASP A 822 -6.07 49.66 -0.70
CA ASP A 822 -6.17 50.28 0.64
C ASP A 822 -7.25 49.66 1.53
N SER A 823 -7.16 49.97 2.81
CA SER A 823 -7.52 49.13 3.92
C SER A 823 -8.70 49.68 4.73
N GLY A 824 -9.80 48.92 4.71
CA GLY A 824 -10.68 48.77 5.86
C GLY A 824 -11.95 49.62 5.89
N ASP A 825 -13.08 48.93 5.87
CA ASP A 825 -14.19 49.28 6.78
C ASP A 825 -14.83 48.02 7.38
N TRP A 826 -15.41 48.16 8.57
CA TRP A 826 -15.95 47.07 9.39
C TRP A 826 -17.48 47.06 9.37
N VAL A 827 -18.09 46.13 8.63
CA VAL A 827 -19.53 45.86 8.77
C VAL A 827 -19.80 44.91 9.94
N ASN A 828 -20.46 45.46 10.96
CA ASN A 828 -20.81 44.80 12.22
C ASN A 828 -21.95 43.78 12.06
N VAL A 829 -21.65 42.48 12.07
CA VAL A 829 -22.67 41.42 12.07
C VAL A 829 -23.10 41.09 13.49
N GLN A 830 -24.27 41.60 13.88
CA GLN A 830 -24.97 41.17 15.09
C GLN A 830 -25.62 39.78 14.91
N SER A 831 -25.69 39.03 16.01
CA SER A 831 -26.31 37.72 16.09
C SER A 831 -27.82 37.80 16.35
N ASP A 832 -28.64 37.25 15.45
CA ASP A 832 -29.73 36.30 15.75
C ASP A 832 -30.67 36.14 14.54
N VAL A 833 -30.52 35.04 13.80
CA VAL A 833 -31.62 34.44 13.03
C VAL A 833 -31.54 32.92 13.21
N GLU A 834 -32.55 32.33 13.85
CA GLU A 834 -32.74 30.89 13.92
C GLU A 834 -33.04 30.34 12.51
N ILE A 835 -32.18 29.46 11.99
CA ILE A 835 -32.54 28.58 10.88
C ILE A 835 -33.18 27.33 11.48
N ASP A 836 -34.50 27.21 11.28
CA ASP A 836 -35.29 26.10 11.77
C ASP A 836 -34.96 24.82 10.97
N LEU A 837 -34.69 23.72 11.68
CA LEU A 837 -34.27 22.44 11.12
C LEU A 837 -35.00 21.29 11.85
N SER A 838 -36.04 20.76 11.20
CA SER A 838 -36.74 19.51 11.50
C SER A 838 -37.14 18.93 10.13
N ASP A 839 -36.70 17.76 9.64
CA ASP A 839 -36.27 16.47 10.21
C ASP A 839 -37.42 15.53 10.65
N SER A 840 -37.80 14.63 9.72
CA SER A 840 -38.25 13.21 9.86
C SER A 840 -39.15 12.85 8.65
N GLU A 841 -38.88 11.85 7.79
CA GLU A 841 -38.87 10.38 8.05
C GLU A 841 -40.21 9.89 8.69
N ASP A 842 -40.94 8.86 8.24
CA ASP A 842 -40.75 7.88 7.14
C ASP A 842 -42.06 7.07 6.86
N GLU A 843 -41.98 6.04 6.00
CA GLU A 843 -42.88 4.84 5.84
C GLU A 843 -44.12 4.84 4.89
N ASP A 844 -43.92 4.19 3.73
CA ASP A 844 -44.70 3.07 3.15
C ASP A 844 -46.25 3.07 3.04
N LYS A 845 -46.75 2.99 1.77
CA LYS A 845 -47.43 1.78 1.22
C LYS A 845 -47.93 1.87 -0.23
N ASN A 846 -47.48 0.90 -1.04
CA ASN A 846 -48.29 -0.06 -1.81
C ASN A 846 -49.58 0.44 -2.52
N LYS A 847 -49.57 0.49 -3.87
CA LYS A 847 -50.79 0.58 -4.69
C LYS A 847 -50.79 -0.44 -5.83
N ASN A 848 -51.80 -1.30 -5.84
CA ASN A 848 -52.09 -2.20 -6.95
C ASN A 848 -53.62 -2.45 -7.01
N LYS A 849 -54.28 -2.02 -8.10
CA LYS A 849 -55.58 -2.49 -8.67
C LYS A 849 -56.44 -1.38 -9.35
N ALA A 850 -56.44 -1.45 -10.68
CA ALA A 850 -57.63 -1.56 -11.56
C ALA A 850 -58.47 -0.31 -11.96
N PRO A 851 -59.16 -0.36 -13.13
CA PRO A 851 -59.62 0.82 -13.91
C PRO A 851 -61.15 0.98 -14.00
N PRO A 852 -61.66 1.99 -14.73
CA PRO A 852 -62.19 1.75 -16.10
C PRO A 852 -61.88 2.90 -17.11
N ASN A 853 -62.57 3.07 -18.25
CA ASN A 853 -62.60 2.26 -19.50
C ASN A 853 -63.62 2.88 -20.52
N LYS A 854 -63.36 2.79 -21.85
CA LYS A 854 -64.22 3.16 -23.02
C LYS A 854 -64.32 4.67 -23.38
N LYS A 855 -64.49 5.10 -24.66
CA LYS A 855 -64.30 4.51 -26.03
C LYS A 855 -64.54 5.59 -27.12
N ALA A 856 -63.75 5.59 -28.20
CA ALA A 856 -64.06 5.92 -29.63
C ALA A 856 -62.71 6.31 -30.33
N LYS A 857 -62.21 5.69 -31.41
CA LYS A 857 -62.66 5.70 -32.84
C LYS A 857 -62.76 7.12 -33.42
N GLN A 858 -62.20 7.47 -34.60
CA GLN A 858 -61.96 6.64 -35.78
C GLN A 858 -60.85 7.17 -36.74
N ASP A 859 -60.17 6.22 -37.40
CA ASP A 859 -59.42 6.15 -38.68
C ASP A 859 -58.97 7.40 -39.51
N GLU A 860 -57.70 7.32 -39.96
CA GLU A 860 -57.09 7.65 -41.28
C GLU A 860 -57.49 8.95 -42.03
N ASP A 861 -56.54 9.84 -42.34
CA ASP A 861 -55.64 9.72 -43.51
C ASP A 861 -54.62 10.89 -43.64
N THR A 862 -53.38 10.58 -44.01
CA THR A 862 -52.47 11.31 -44.95
C THR A 862 -50.99 11.01 -44.67
N LYS A 863 -50.34 10.39 -45.66
CA LYS A 863 -48.87 10.37 -45.79
C LYS A 863 -48.40 11.58 -46.59
N LYS A 864 -47.56 12.41 -45.97
CA LYS A 864 -46.63 13.44 -46.49
C LYS A 864 -46.17 14.19 -45.21
N ASP A 865 -44.90 14.33 -44.87
CA ASP A 865 -43.66 14.12 -45.61
C ASP A 865 -42.64 13.36 -44.74
N ALA A 866 -41.81 12.50 -45.35
CA ALA A 866 -40.85 11.65 -44.63
C ALA A 866 -39.43 11.78 -45.23
N ALA A 867 -39.03 13.03 -45.50
CA ALA A 867 -37.77 13.37 -46.17
C ALA A 867 -36.99 14.52 -45.50
N ALA A 868 -37.39 14.96 -44.30
CA ALA A 868 -36.79 16.10 -43.59
C ALA A 868 -36.07 15.73 -42.28
N ASP A 869 -36.31 14.56 -41.69
CA ASP A 869 -35.87 14.21 -40.33
C ASP A 869 -34.44 13.60 -40.25
N ALA A 870 -33.58 13.89 -41.23
CA ALA A 870 -32.21 13.32 -41.29
C ALA A 870 -31.14 14.17 -40.59
N GLU A 871 -31.47 15.40 -40.14
CA GLU A 871 -30.49 16.34 -39.57
C GLU A 871 -30.52 16.44 -38.02
N THR A 872 -31.48 15.79 -37.35
CA THR A 872 -31.68 15.91 -35.88
C THR A 872 -30.75 15.03 -35.03
N ALA A 873 -29.48 14.86 -35.46
CA ALA A 873 -28.45 14.09 -34.73
C ALA A 873 -27.29 14.96 -34.20
N PHE A 874 -27.30 16.27 -34.49
CA PHE A 874 -26.52 17.27 -33.77
C PHE A 874 -27.48 18.04 -32.84
N SER A 875 -27.11 18.21 -31.56
CA SER A 875 -27.89 19.03 -30.62
C SER A 875 -28.05 20.44 -31.18
N LYS A 876 -29.25 21.02 -31.11
CA LYS A 876 -29.53 22.36 -31.68
C LYS A 876 -28.59 23.42 -31.10
N LEU A 877 -28.19 23.29 -29.84
CA LEU A 877 -27.22 24.17 -29.19
C LEU A 877 -25.83 24.15 -29.85
N ALA A 878 -25.40 23.00 -30.38
CA ALA A 878 -24.07 22.87 -30.99
C ALA A 878 -23.98 23.42 -32.42
N THR A 879 -25.12 23.61 -33.10
CA THR A 879 -25.17 24.22 -34.44
C THR A 879 -25.59 25.69 -34.42
N THR A 880 -26.30 26.15 -33.39
CA THR A 880 -26.87 27.51 -33.33
C THR A 880 -26.15 28.49 -32.42
N LYS A 881 -25.48 28.05 -31.34
CA LYS A 881 -24.96 28.98 -30.30
C LYS A 881 -23.52 28.68 -29.90
N ILE A 882 -22.71 29.74 -29.79
CA ILE A 882 -21.34 29.67 -29.28
C ILE A 882 -21.40 29.53 -27.75
N LEU A 883 -20.74 28.50 -27.22
CA LEU A 883 -20.68 28.24 -25.77
C LEU A 883 -19.81 29.27 -25.05
N THR A 884 -20.35 29.89 -24.00
CA THR A 884 -19.59 30.82 -23.15
C THR A 884 -18.66 30.09 -22.17
N PRO A 885 -17.63 30.74 -21.59
CA PRO A 885 -16.84 30.15 -20.50
C PRO A 885 -17.69 29.74 -19.29
N ALA A 886 -18.78 30.47 -19.01
CA ALA A 886 -19.74 30.13 -17.97
C ALA A 886 -20.54 28.85 -18.30
N ASP A 887 -20.98 28.69 -19.56
CA ASP A 887 -21.61 27.44 -20.02
C ASP A 887 -20.67 26.24 -19.87
N LEU A 888 -19.38 26.41 -20.22
CA LEU A 888 -18.37 25.36 -20.08
C LEU A 888 -18.09 25.01 -18.61
N ALA A 889 -18.08 26.01 -17.72
CA ALA A 889 -17.97 25.80 -16.28
C ALA A 889 -19.20 25.09 -15.71
N LYS A 890 -20.42 25.48 -16.12
CA LYS A 890 -21.67 24.82 -15.71
C LYS A 890 -21.77 23.40 -16.25
N LEU A 891 -21.32 23.16 -17.49
CA LEU A 891 -21.25 21.83 -18.09
C LEU A 891 -20.23 20.95 -17.34
N ALA A 892 -19.11 21.51 -16.87
CA ALA A 892 -18.18 20.80 -15.98
C ALA A 892 -18.78 20.48 -14.59
N GLU A 893 -19.56 21.40 -14.02
CA GLU A 893 -20.31 21.18 -12.77
C GLU A 893 -21.36 20.06 -12.93
N LEU A 894 -22.20 20.13 -13.97
CA LEU A 894 -23.21 19.11 -14.28
C LEU A 894 -22.59 17.74 -14.57
N ARG A 895 -21.43 17.67 -15.24
CA ARG A 895 -20.64 16.44 -15.38
C ARG A 895 -20.18 15.90 -14.02
N ALA A 896 -19.72 16.76 -13.12
CA ALA A 896 -19.29 16.35 -11.77
C ALA A 896 -20.46 15.86 -10.92
N GLU A 897 -21.62 16.53 -10.96
CA GLU A 897 -22.85 16.08 -10.30
C GLU A 897 -23.36 14.76 -10.85
N ALA A 898 -23.37 14.58 -12.18
CA ALA A 898 -23.73 13.32 -12.82
C ALA A 898 -22.77 12.17 -12.43
N ALA A 899 -21.47 12.43 -12.34
CA ALA A 899 -20.47 11.47 -11.89
C ALA A 899 -20.66 11.09 -10.40
N VAL A 900 -20.94 12.06 -9.53
CA VAL A 900 -21.24 11.81 -8.11
C VAL A 900 -22.57 11.03 -7.96
N GLY A 901 -23.59 11.39 -8.74
CA GLY A 901 -24.86 10.66 -8.80
C GLY A 901 -24.71 9.21 -9.29
N ALA A 902 -23.81 8.96 -10.25
CA ALA A 902 -23.47 7.61 -10.71
C ALA A 902 -22.62 6.82 -9.70
N ALA A 903 -21.82 7.49 -8.87
CA ALA A 903 -21.00 6.88 -7.83
C ALA A 903 -21.79 6.53 -6.55
N LEU A 904 -22.95 7.16 -6.32
CA LEU A 904 -23.84 6.86 -5.19
C LEU A 904 -24.51 5.47 -5.34
N PRO A 905 -24.58 4.64 -4.28
CA PRO A 905 -25.11 3.29 -4.37
C PRO A 905 -26.65 3.27 -4.38
N GLY A 906 -27.25 3.75 -5.47
CA GLY A 906 -28.71 3.84 -5.67
C GLY A 906 -29.21 3.13 -6.92
N SER A 907 -29.63 1.86 -6.78
CA SER A 907 -30.46 1.05 -7.72
C SER A 907 -30.03 0.87 -9.19
N LYS A 908 -29.07 1.65 -9.73
CA LYS A 908 -28.43 1.36 -11.01
C LYS A 908 -27.31 0.33 -10.79
N SER A 909 -27.31 -0.72 -11.62
CA SER A 909 -26.49 -1.91 -11.42
C SER A 909 -24.99 -1.62 -11.42
N ARG A 910 -24.21 -2.41 -10.66
CA ARG A 910 -22.73 -2.49 -10.75
C ARG A 910 -22.19 -2.77 -12.17
N HIS A 911 -23.08 -3.07 -13.13
CA HIS A 911 -22.76 -3.18 -14.55
C HIS A 911 -22.38 -1.84 -15.21
N ALA A 912 -22.85 -0.69 -14.69
CA ALA A 912 -22.45 0.64 -15.20
C ALA A 912 -21.02 1.05 -14.80
N GLN A 913 -20.40 0.33 -13.86
CA GLN A 913 -19.04 0.61 -13.41
C GLN A 913 -17.96 0.04 -14.34
N SER A 914 -18.33 -0.77 -15.35
CA SER A 914 -17.41 -1.25 -16.38
C SER A 914 -17.37 -0.36 -17.64
N THR A 915 -18.31 0.58 -17.79
CA THR A 915 -18.37 1.50 -18.94
C THR A 915 -17.57 2.79 -18.72
N THR A 916 -17.25 3.13 -17.47
CA THR A 916 -16.36 4.25 -17.12
C THR A 916 -14.92 3.77 -16.93
N ARG A 917 -14.33 3.19 -17.99
CA ARG A 917 -12.90 2.87 -18.05
C ARG A 917 -12.20 3.90 -18.93
N HIS A 918 -11.05 4.42 -18.49
CA HIS A 918 -10.18 5.14 -19.40
C HIS A 918 -9.69 4.18 -20.51
N SER A 919 -9.54 4.69 -21.72
CA SER A 919 -9.02 3.97 -22.90
C SER A 919 -7.70 3.25 -22.64
N ASP A 920 -6.91 3.81 -21.73
CA ASP A 920 -5.52 3.44 -21.49
C ASP A 920 -5.40 2.25 -20.54
N ASP A 921 -6.47 1.89 -19.82
CA ASP A 921 -6.48 0.88 -18.77
C ASP A 921 -6.45 -0.54 -19.39
N PRO A 922 -5.43 -1.37 -19.13
CA PRO A 922 -5.21 -2.62 -19.86
C PRO A 922 -6.22 -3.70 -19.44
N LEU A 923 -6.83 -4.38 -20.40
CA LEU A 923 -7.68 -5.55 -20.12
C LEU A 923 -6.82 -6.68 -19.51
N THR A 924 -6.98 -6.97 -18.22
CA THR A 924 -6.18 -8.03 -17.56
C THR A 924 -6.78 -9.42 -17.71
N ALA A 925 -5.94 -10.46 -17.70
CA ALA A 925 -6.40 -11.85 -17.70
C ALA A 925 -7.29 -12.18 -16.48
N GLU A 926 -7.06 -11.50 -15.35
CA GLU A 926 -7.87 -11.65 -14.14
C GLU A 926 -9.29 -11.09 -14.27
N GLU A 927 -9.56 -10.19 -15.21
CA GLU A 927 -10.92 -9.70 -15.48
C GLU A 927 -11.72 -10.69 -16.33
N ILE A 928 -11.09 -11.30 -17.34
CA ILE A 928 -11.68 -12.38 -18.14
C ILE A 928 -12.02 -13.58 -17.23
N GLU A 929 -11.11 -13.92 -16.30
CA GLU A 929 -11.31 -14.97 -15.30
C GLU A 929 -12.20 -14.54 -14.11
N GLY A 930 -12.27 -13.26 -13.77
CA GLY A 930 -12.88 -12.79 -12.52
C GLY A 930 -14.36 -13.12 -12.43
N LEU A 931 -15.07 -13.03 -13.55
CA LEU A 931 -16.47 -13.46 -13.68
C LEU A 931 -16.60 -15.00 -13.57
N ALA A 932 -15.60 -15.77 -14.01
CA ALA A 932 -15.56 -17.21 -13.82
C ALA A 932 -15.32 -17.57 -12.35
N ARG A 933 -14.36 -16.94 -11.66
CA ARG A 933 -14.08 -17.12 -10.21
C ARG A 933 -15.32 -16.79 -9.34
N LEU A 934 -16.03 -15.70 -9.67
CA LEU A 934 -17.32 -15.34 -9.04
C LEU A 934 -18.47 -16.33 -9.33
N SER A 935 -18.30 -17.23 -10.31
CA SER A 935 -19.28 -18.26 -10.67
C SER A 935 -18.91 -19.67 -10.18
N ALA A 936 -17.62 -19.98 -10.08
CA ALA A 936 -17.06 -21.18 -9.46
C ALA A 936 -17.35 -21.20 -7.94
N ALA A 937 -17.42 -20.02 -7.32
CA ALA A 937 -18.00 -19.79 -6.00
C ALA A 937 -19.54 -19.99 -5.97
N LYS A 938 -20.04 -21.11 -6.50
CA LYS A 938 -21.29 -21.72 -6.02
C LYS A 938 -21.03 -22.12 -4.57
N GLN A 939 -21.27 -21.21 -3.62
CA GLN A 939 -21.28 -21.53 -2.20
C GLN A 939 -22.07 -22.82 -2.02
N THR A 940 -21.38 -23.89 -1.62
CA THR A 940 -21.99 -25.17 -1.29
C THR A 940 -23.08 -24.94 -0.24
N ARG A 941 -24.01 -25.88 -0.06
CA ARG A 941 -25.03 -25.71 1.00
C ARG A 941 -24.37 -25.46 2.36
N GLU A 942 -23.21 -26.05 2.59
CA GLU A 942 -22.36 -25.87 3.77
C GLU A 942 -21.70 -24.49 3.82
N GLU A 943 -21.07 -24.00 2.75
CA GLU A 943 -20.49 -22.65 2.69
C GLU A 943 -21.57 -21.56 2.80
N ARG A 944 -22.78 -21.80 2.29
CA ARG A 944 -23.91 -20.87 2.42
C ARG A 944 -24.45 -20.86 3.86
N ILE A 945 -24.40 -22.00 4.55
CA ILE A 945 -24.67 -22.10 5.99
C ILE A 945 -23.52 -21.47 6.80
N ALA A 946 -22.27 -21.58 6.35
CA ALA A 946 -21.11 -20.95 6.97
C ALA A 946 -21.18 -19.42 6.84
N HIS A 947 -21.44 -18.88 5.65
CA HIS A 947 -21.59 -17.45 5.41
C HIS A 947 -22.84 -16.86 6.08
N ALA A 948 -23.90 -17.67 6.26
CA ALA A 948 -25.06 -17.32 7.09
C ALA A 948 -24.81 -17.47 8.61
N ARG A 949 -23.77 -18.19 9.02
CA ARG A 949 -23.26 -18.25 10.41
C ARG A 949 -22.26 -17.11 10.67
N GLU A 950 -21.40 -16.75 9.72
CA GLU A 950 -20.53 -15.56 9.80
C GLU A 950 -21.37 -14.26 9.83
N GLY A 951 -22.46 -14.21 9.05
CA GLY A 951 -23.45 -13.13 9.15
C GLY A 951 -24.29 -13.13 10.43
N LYS A 952 -24.20 -14.19 11.26
CA LYS A 952 -24.81 -14.28 12.60
C LYS A 952 -23.71 -14.26 13.66
N LEU A 953 -23.16 -13.06 13.86
CA LEU A 953 -22.34 -12.73 15.02
C LEU A 953 -23.06 -13.14 16.30
N ASP A 954 -22.27 -13.59 17.28
CA ASP A 954 -22.75 -14.27 18.47
C ASP A 954 -23.73 -13.39 19.27
N ARG A 955 -24.60 -14.00 20.08
CA ARG A 955 -25.73 -13.29 20.75
C ARG A 955 -25.28 -12.14 21.68
N SER A 956 -23.99 -12.08 22.01
CA SER A 956 -23.29 -11.02 22.74
C SER A 956 -22.99 -9.75 21.93
N GLU A 957 -22.98 -9.80 20.59
CA GLU A 957 -22.64 -8.65 19.72
C GLU A 957 -23.85 -7.81 19.27
N HIS A 958 -25.06 -8.21 19.68
CA HIS A 958 -26.25 -7.36 19.63
C HIS A 958 -26.20 -6.22 20.68
N LYS A 959 -25.13 -5.41 20.64
CA LYS A 959 -25.05 -4.10 21.30
C LYS A 959 -26.18 -3.22 20.73
N SER A 960 -26.93 -2.55 21.61
CA SER A 960 -27.98 -1.61 21.23
C SER A 960 -27.44 -0.51 20.31
N LYS A 961 -28.31 0.13 19.50
CA LYS A 961 -27.94 1.30 18.67
C LYS A 961 -27.22 2.38 19.50
N GLU A 962 -27.61 2.54 20.77
CA GLU A 962 -26.99 3.46 21.72
C GLU A 962 -25.59 3.03 22.18
N ALA A 963 -25.37 1.75 22.45
CA ALA A 963 -24.04 1.21 22.78
C ALA A 963 -23.07 1.33 21.59
N LYS A 964 -23.51 1.01 20.36
CA LYS A 964 -22.70 1.25 19.14
C LYS A 964 -22.43 2.75 18.92
N ARG A 965 -23.40 3.63 19.20
CA ARG A 965 -23.21 5.10 19.16
C ARG A 965 -22.25 5.60 20.24
N LYS A 966 -22.17 4.95 21.40
CA LYS A 966 -21.22 5.25 22.48
C LYS A 966 -19.81 4.79 22.12
N GLU A 967 -19.66 3.57 21.63
CA GLU A 967 -18.41 3.00 21.14
C GLU A 967 -17.82 3.86 20.01
N ARG A 968 -18.63 4.19 18.99
CA ARG A 968 -18.25 5.12 17.92
C ARG A 968 -17.88 6.53 18.41
N LYS A 969 -18.43 7.00 19.54
CA LYS A 969 -18.02 8.27 20.16
C LYS A 969 -16.69 8.11 20.91
N GLU A 970 -16.47 7.00 21.60
CA GLU A 970 -15.24 6.69 22.33
C GLU A 970 -14.05 6.45 21.38
N GLU A 971 -14.25 5.75 20.26
CA GLU A 971 -13.29 5.62 19.15
C GLU A 971 -12.94 6.98 18.51
N GLN A 972 -13.94 7.85 18.33
CA GLN A 972 -13.75 9.24 17.88
C GLN A 972 -13.21 10.17 18.99
N GLY A 973 -12.86 9.64 20.17
CA GLY A 973 -12.32 10.40 21.30
C GLY A 973 -13.27 11.40 21.97
N LYS A 974 -14.58 11.36 21.66
CA LYS A 974 -15.60 12.30 22.13
C LYS A 974 -16.17 11.87 23.49
N SER A 975 -16.05 12.74 24.50
CA SER A 975 -16.66 12.47 25.82
C SER A 975 -18.18 12.76 25.85
N THR A 976 -18.91 12.15 26.79
CA THR A 976 -20.34 12.40 26.97
C THR A 976 -20.63 13.84 27.40
N THR A 977 -21.71 14.39 26.87
CA THR A 977 -22.08 15.80 27.04
C THR A 977 -22.44 16.12 28.49
N ASN A 978 -22.29 17.38 28.89
CA ASN A 978 -22.73 17.82 30.23
C ASN A 978 -24.25 17.61 30.46
N LYS A 979 -25.04 17.53 29.40
CA LYS A 979 -26.49 17.21 29.41
C LYS A 979 -26.75 15.75 29.81
N GLU A 980 -25.94 14.80 29.31
CA GLU A 980 -25.95 13.39 29.76
C GLU A 980 -25.43 13.23 31.19
N LYS A 981 -24.37 13.95 31.57
CA LYS A 981 -23.83 13.94 32.94
C LYS A 981 -24.81 14.55 33.96
N ALA A 982 -25.65 15.49 33.55
CA ALA A 982 -26.74 16.02 34.38
C ALA A 982 -27.87 14.99 34.59
N ARG A 983 -28.26 14.24 33.54
CA ARG A 983 -29.25 13.15 33.62
C ARG A 983 -28.82 11.99 34.54
N ARG A 984 -27.52 11.82 34.78
CA ARG A 984 -26.95 10.77 35.67
C ARG A 984 -26.74 11.20 37.14
N LYS A 985 -27.21 12.38 37.57
CA LYS A 985 -27.18 12.76 39.00
C LYS A 985 -28.44 12.25 39.72
N ASN A 986 -28.27 11.71 40.93
CA ASN A 986 -29.35 11.10 41.71
C ASN A 986 -30.56 12.04 41.88
N PHE A 987 -31.75 11.48 41.66
CA PHE A 987 -33.02 12.21 41.60
C PHE A 987 -33.35 12.99 42.89
N LEU A 988 -33.02 12.46 44.07
CA LEU A 988 -33.24 13.15 45.35
C LEU A 988 -32.50 14.51 45.44
N MET A 989 -31.33 14.64 44.80
CA MET A 989 -30.52 15.86 44.84
C MET A 989 -31.05 17.00 43.93
N THR A 990 -32.06 16.75 43.10
CA THR A 990 -32.63 17.77 42.20
C THR A 990 -33.95 18.36 42.71
N ILE A 991 -34.71 17.63 43.54
CA ILE A 991 -36.02 18.06 44.07
C ILE A 991 -35.91 19.38 44.86
N GLY A 992 -34.89 19.52 45.72
CA GLY A 992 -34.67 20.74 46.51
C GLY A 992 -34.37 21.99 45.66
N LYS A 993 -33.74 21.84 44.48
CA LYS A 993 -33.42 22.96 43.57
C LYS A 993 -34.51 23.25 42.55
N ALA A 994 -35.44 22.32 42.31
CA ALA A 994 -36.59 22.54 41.44
C ALA A 994 -37.63 23.46 42.09
N ARG A 995 -37.85 23.34 43.41
CA ARG A 995 -38.86 24.14 44.14
C ARG A 995 -38.59 25.65 44.18
N SER A 996 -37.34 26.11 44.19
CA SER A 996 -37.04 27.56 44.27
C SER A 996 -37.10 28.30 42.93
N LYS A 997 -37.10 27.59 41.79
CA LYS A 997 -37.07 28.20 40.45
C LYS A 997 -38.43 28.42 39.80
N ASN A 998 -39.54 28.07 40.46
CA ASN A 998 -40.87 28.09 39.84
C ASN A 998 -41.66 29.40 40.06
N LYS A 999 -40.99 30.52 40.34
CA LYS A 999 -41.55 31.88 40.21
C LYS A 999 -41.23 32.41 38.81
N ARG A 1000 -42.13 32.17 37.86
CA ARG A 1000 -42.06 32.74 36.50
C ARG A 1000 -42.29 34.24 36.57
N SER A 1001 -41.66 35.00 35.68
CA SER A 1001 -41.81 36.46 35.61
C SER A 1001 -43.22 36.87 35.14
N LEU A 1002 -43.64 38.08 35.50
CA LEU A 1002 -44.89 38.67 35.01
C LEU A 1002 -44.91 38.84 33.48
N VAL A 1003 -43.73 38.96 32.87
CA VAL A 1003 -43.57 39.06 31.40
C VAL A 1003 -43.81 37.70 30.74
N GLU A 1004 -43.24 36.62 31.27
CA GLU A 1004 -43.49 35.26 30.76
C GLU A 1004 -44.95 34.82 30.93
N THR A 1005 -45.58 35.16 32.07
CA THR A 1005 -47.01 34.85 32.28
C THR A 1005 -47.91 35.65 31.33
N ARG A 1006 -47.61 36.94 31.06
CA ARG A 1006 -48.27 37.74 30.03
C ARG A 1006 -48.10 37.15 28.63
N ALA A 1007 -46.89 36.69 28.29
CA ALA A 1007 -46.62 36.06 26.99
C ALA A 1007 -47.40 34.73 26.83
N VAL A 1008 -47.45 33.90 27.87
CA VAL A 1008 -48.24 32.65 27.87
C VAL A 1008 -49.74 32.92 27.77
N LEU A 1009 -50.27 33.93 28.45
CA LEU A 1009 -51.68 34.33 28.35
C LEU A 1009 -52.02 34.87 26.96
N LYS A 1010 -51.14 35.69 26.37
CA LYS A 1010 -51.32 36.18 24.98
C LYS A 1010 -51.30 35.01 23.99
N ALA A 1011 -50.32 34.12 24.09
CA ALA A 1011 -50.24 32.90 23.29
C ALA A 1011 -51.38 31.89 23.58
N HIS A 1012 -52.07 31.98 24.71
CA HIS A 1012 -53.30 31.21 24.99
C HIS A 1012 -54.49 31.83 24.28
N HIS A 1013 -54.65 33.15 24.37
CA HIS A 1013 -55.69 33.91 23.68
C HIS A 1013 -55.58 33.79 22.15
N ASP A 1014 -54.38 33.82 21.60
CA ASP A 1014 -54.12 33.65 20.16
C ASP A 1014 -54.35 32.19 19.71
N ARG A 1015 -54.17 31.20 20.60
CA ARG A 1015 -54.60 29.81 20.37
C ARG A 1015 -56.12 29.65 20.43
N GLN A 1016 -56.79 30.39 21.31
CA GLN A 1016 -58.25 30.38 21.43
C GLN A 1016 -58.91 31.03 20.20
N LYS A 1017 -58.32 32.08 19.64
CA LYS A 1017 -58.72 32.69 18.35
C LYS A 1017 -58.53 31.78 17.13
N ARG A 1018 -57.62 30.80 17.18
CA ARG A 1018 -57.25 29.97 16.02
C ARG A 1018 -58.09 28.71 15.79
N GLY A 1019 -59.09 28.42 16.64
CA GLY A 1019 -60.00 27.29 16.46
C GLY A 1019 -59.34 25.93 16.73
N GLY A 1020 -59.66 25.28 17.85
CA GLY A 1020 -58.91 24.11 18.30
C GLY A 1020 -59.34 22.77 17.71
N LYS A 1021 -58.37 21.86 17.54
CA LYS A 1021 -58.41 20.52 18.17
C LYS A 1021 -57.01 19.86 18.15
N ARG A 1022 -56.72 19.03 19.16
CA ARG A 1022 -55.41 18.38 19.35
C ARG A 1022 -55.30 17.12 18.50
N GLY A 1023 -54.29 17.04 17.64
CA GLY A 1023 -53.69 15.76 17.27
C GLY A 1023 -52.70 15.36 18.36
N ASN A 1024 -52.92 14.21 19.00
CA ASN A 1024 -52.08 13.72 20.09
C ASN A 1024 -51.22 12.57 19.53
N LEU A 1025 -49.92 12.82 19.34
CA LEU A 1025 -48.91 11.79 19.06
C LEU A 1025 -47.75 12.05 20.01
N GLY A 1026 -47.29 11.01 20.71
CA GLY A 1026 -46.25 11.11 21.71
C GLY A 1026 -45.31 9.92 21.69
N ASN A 1027 -44.06 10.22 22.04
CA ASN A 1027 -42.91 9.33 22.28
C ASN A 1027 -42.39 8.49 21.11
#